data_AF-A0A2I0QN62-F1
#
_entry.id   AF-A0A2I0QN62-F1
#
_cell.length_a   1.000
_cell.length_b   1.000
_cell.length_c   1.000
_cell.angle_alpha   90.00
_cell.angle_beta   90.00
_cell.angle_gamma   90.00
#
_symmetry.space_group_name_H-M   'P 1'
#
loop_
_entity.id
_entity.type
_entity.pdbx_description
1 polymer ?
#
loop_
_entity_poly.entity_id
_entity_poly.type
_entity_poly.pdbx_seq_one_letter_code
_entity_poly.pdbx_strand_id
1 'polypeptide(L)'
;MEFNLNNFKERVLTLDSIGLMYILVIGGLCHVLQIPEIVKGLLALPSLLIFYYLLGKSVLYGFEKLFNKESFLLTLNRLDIVSKFIFFWFFGFFAFAFLIVTLDLLGYYFLGARSILKYLPVLVLLFMFLYIWFKLKETSVYILKEQISKNINEICVLGITKKELSLFLLFTIGVVSIAKVFIPFPSLGPSFGIPSTSFLQSYRLIEAGFLGTVMGRLGDYGFLWLSMAFFNIKQLTLQWVGNYFLFFIHMFGMYLLAYVISKNKALSLLAAIFGTIFIGITAAYGHGMINGITGYNILTTTFPFVLFFIYKNFDFIKRKTMGGDLKLSFVTGILGICIFLISIAYSAFDISVSEIRPIFFAILLCFVVITMFYKRDILLAFLFIYFWATYLIHSSEWMLFSFILILYYLVLRIMEWKENGQYMDLYYISVGFVIFTFLFFIFQWVGIINFENNAVFSEYALKFQGYSTIDFSWKMDALEKWSNPILLILAGMGSLFVLLYNRYGDIPLVIGFAFVVFLYILPEGTTYRFSQGLAPFVGYLSALAIITIGGIFRHYSKSLVILLFVVVLVVTSLNPIYSHHKPYGGYPVGNPQLADYEYNAAEWMKYNIPENVGIVSDQFTTFTMVPLSNKILFFASGMGNLKYTSNITQEKNRIIIEDIFNAKNSETAYENTRKLKNMPVHWFGEAEYLSIKSKSDPSFKNLSFVIILTGRTEKWMDAAEYSLKNKGTFPNTINAYSLTGVRANSNYLKIFTNATYFTQLYNDSSNIYIFGVNPEPGVPFKDMNASG
;
A
#
# COMPACT_ATOMS: atom_id res chain seq x y z
N MET A 1 20.19 26.13 -39.75
CA MET A 1 19.14 25.09 -39.64
C MET A 1 17.82 25.80 -39.39
N GLU A 2 16.86 25.74 -40.32
CA GLU A 2 15.52 26.25 -40.06
C GLU A 2 14.76 25.31 -39.12
N PHE A 3 14.28 25.84 -38.00
CA PHE A 3 13.41 25.12 -37.08
C PHE A 3 11.98 25.13 -37.62
N ASN A 4 11.59 24.05 -38.31
CA ASN A 4 10.23 23.89 -38.80
C ASN A 4 9.29 23.47 -37.65
N LEU A 5 8.46 24.42 -37.20
CA LEU A 5 7.52 24.24 -36.07
C LEU A 5 6.50 23.12 -36.31
N ASN A 6 6.10 22.86 -37.55
CA ASN A 6 5.13 21.80 -37.87
C ASN A 6 5.77 20.42 -37.78
N ASN A 7 7.00 20.26 -38.31
CA ASN A 7 7.77 19.03 -38.13
C ASN A 7 8.15 18.78 -36.67
N PHE A 8 8.41 19.84 -35.90
CA PHE A 8 8.66 19.72 -34.47
C PHE A 8 7.40 19.31 -33.70
N LYS A 9 6.25 19.96 -33.95
CA LYS A 9 4.95 19.59 -33.35
C LYS A 9 4.59 18.12 -33.61
N GLU A 10 4.76 17.63 -34.84
CA GLU A 10 4.43 16.24 -35.16
C GLU A 10 5.39 15.23 -34.53
N ARG A 11 6.67 15.57 -34.32
CA ARG A 11 7.63 14.70 -33.62
C ARG A 11 7.39 14.67 -32.10
N VAL A 12 7.03 15.80 -31.50
CA VAL A 12 6.88 15.96 -30.04
C VAL A 12 5.62 15.29 -29.49
N LEU A 13 4.68 14.83 -30.31
CA LEU A 13 3.41 14.22 -29.86
C LEU A 13 3.47 12.68 -29.74
N THR A 14 4.48 12.13 -29.06
CA THR A 14 4.45 10.72 -28.63
C THR A 14 3.66 10.57 -27.32
N LEU A 15 3.13 9.38 -27.03
CA LEU A 15 2.55 9.07 -25.71
C LEU A 15 3.58 9.29 -24.58
N ASP A 16 4.85 8.97 -24.84
CA ASP A 16 5.92 9.10 -23.84
C ASP A 16 6.17 10.59 -23.50
N SER A 17 6.21 11.47 -24.52
CA SER A 17 6.38 12.92 -24.35
C SER A 17 5.15 13.63 -23.79
N ILE A 18 3.94 13.21 -24.19
CA ILE A 18 2.70 13.71 -23.56
C ILE A 18 2.69 13.36 -22.08
N GLY A 19 3.10 12.13 -21.71
CA GLY A 19 3.23 11.71 -20.32
C GLY A 19 4.22 12.57 -19.52
N LEU A 20 5.42 12.80 -20.06
CA LEU A 20 6.41 13.67 -19.39
C LEU A 20 5.92 15.11 -19.27
N MET A 21 5.33 15.67 -20.34
CA MET A 21 4.75 17.00 -20.34
C MET A 21 3.63 17.14 -19.31
N TYR A 22 2.80 16.11 -19.13
CA TYR A 22 1.76 16.10 -18.10
C TYR A 22 2.36 16.31 -16.71
N ILE A 23 3.39 15.53 -16.36
CA ILE A 23 4.04 15.65 -15.05
C ILE A 23 4.66 17.05 -14.87
N LEU A 24 5.36 17.55 -15.88
CA LEU A 24 6.04 18.85 -15.80
C LEU A 24 5.06 20.04 -15.74
N VAL A 25 4.08 20.07 -16.63
CA VAL A 25 3.14 21.19 -16.75
C VAL A 25 2.14 21.17 -15.61
N ILE A 26 1.46 20.04 -15.35
CA ILE A 26 0.46 19.96 -14.28
C ILE A 26 1.13 20.05 -12.91
N GLY A 27 2.28 19.40 -12.73
CA GLY A 27 3.07 19.54 -11.51
C GLY A 27 3.48 21.00 -11.26
N GLY A 28 4.05 21.66 -12.27
CA GLY A 28 4.41 23.08 -12.19
C GLY A 28 3.21 23.99 -11.87
N LEU A 29 2.05 23.74 -12.47
CA LEU A 29 0.82 24.48 -12.16
C LEU A 29 0.37 24.28 -10.71
N CYS A 30 0.49 23.07 -10.15
CA CYS A 30 0.16 22.81 -8.74
C CYS A 30 1.11 23.49 -7.73
N HIS A 31 2.34 23.81 -8.15
CA HIS A 31 3.29 24.58 -7.36
C HIS A 31 3.03 26.09 -7.42
N VAL A 32 2.60 26.62 -8.57
CA VAL A 32 2.45 28.06 -8.80
C VAL A 32 1.03 28.57 -8.49
N LEU A 33 0.00 27.80 -8.84
CA LEU A 33 -1.39 28.23 -8.70
C LEU A 33 -1.99 27.76 -7.37
N GLN A 34 -2.92 28.57 -6.84
CA GLN A 34 -3.73 28.25 -5.67
C GLN A 34 -4.88 27.27 -6.03
N ILE A 35 -4.51 26.09 -6.53
CA ILE A 35 -5.46 25.01 -6.84
C ILE A 35 -5.95 24.39 -5.53
N PRO A 36 -7.26 24.10 -5.36
CA PRO A 36 -7.78 23.41 -4.19
C PRO A 36 -7.06 22.07 -3.95
N GLU A 37 -6.77 21.77 -2.68
CA GLU A 37 -5.92 20.65 -2.30
C GLU A 37 -6.39 19.30 -2.85
N ILE A 38 -7.69 19.00 -2.74
CA ILE A 38 -8.30 17.78 -3.29
C ILE A 38 -8.15 17.70 -4.82
N VAL A 39 -8.22 18.84 -5.52
CA VAL A 39 -8.04 18.91 -6.98
C VAL A 39 -6.59 18.62 -7.35
N LYS A 40 -5.61 19.16 -6.61
CA LYS A 40 -4.19 18.79 -6.80
C LYS A 40 -3.99 17.28 -6.63
N GLY A 41 -4.63 16.70 -5.61
CA GLY A 41 -4.63 15.26 -5.38
C GLY A 41 -5.13 14.46 -6.57
N LEU A 42 -6.28 14.82 -7.15
CA LEU A 42 -6.83 14.17 -8.34
C LEU A 42 -5.92 14.32 -9.57
N LEU A 43 -5.32 15.50 -9.74
CA LEU A 43 -4.35 15.77 -10.81
C LEU A 43 -3.03 14.99 -10.65
N ALA A 44 -2.67 14.59 -9.42
CA ALA A 44 -1.47 13.79 -9.19
C ALA A 44 -1.66 12.31 -9.60
N LEU A 45 -2.89 11.78 -9.60
CA LEU A 45 -3.14 10.33 -9.75
C LEU A 45 -2.59 9.73 -11.06
N PRO A 46 -2.79 10.33 -12.25
CA PRO A 46 -2.25 9.75 -13.48
C PRO A 46 -0.71 9.67 -13.50
N SER A 47 -0.03 10.57 -12.78
CA SER A 47 1.43 10.59 -12.70
C SER A 47 2.00 9.32 -12.06
N LEU A 48 1.26 8.67 -11.15
CA LEU A 48 1.68 7.43 -10.49
C LEU A 48 1.82 6.25 -11.46
N LEU A 49 1.10 6.27 -12.59
CA LEU A 49 1.29 5.30 -13.68
C LEU A 49 2.40 5.76 -14.63
N ILE A 50 2.34 7.02 -15.05
CA ILE A 50 3.21 7.56 -16.10
C ILE A 50 4.67 7.53 -15.63
N PHE A 51 4.95 7.94 -14.39
CA PHE A 51 6.31 8.07 -13.86
C PHE A 51 7.07 6.75 -13.92
N TYR A 52 6.56 5.68 -13.31
CA TYR A 52 7.26 4.39 -13.29
C TYR A 52 7.34 3.76 -14.67
N TYR A 53 6.30 3.88 -15.50
CA TYR A 53 6.35 3.40 -16.89
C TYR A 53 7.46 4.09 -17.71
N LEU A 54 7.53 5.42 -17.66
CA LEU A 54 8.57 6.17 -18.36
C LEU A 54 9.97 5.83 -17.81
N LEU A 55 10.09 5.68 -16.49
CA LEU A 55 11.36 5.36 -15.86
C LEU A 55 11.88 4.00 -16.34
N GLY A 56 11.02 2.98 -16.33
CA GLY A 56 11.39 1.64 -16.79
C GLY A 56 11.85 1.64 -18.25
N LYS A 57 11.16 2.40 -19.11
CA LYS A 57 11.58 2.60 -20.51
C LYS A 57 12.95 3.28 -20.62
N SER A 58 13.14 4.40 -19.90
CA SER A 58 14.39 5.17 -19.95
C SER A 58 15.58 4.35 -19.46
N VAL A 59 15.42 3.63 -18.35
CA VAL A 59 16.47 2.77 -17.77
C VAL A 59 16.81 1.62 -18.72
N LEU A 60 15.80 0.95 -19.30
CA LEU A 60 16.05 -0.16 -20.21
C LEU A 60 16.75 0.30 -21.49
N TYR A 61 16.36 1.46 -22.04
CA TYR A 61 17.05 2.07 -23.19
C TYR A 61 18.50 2.42 -22.85
N GLY A 62 18.76 2.98 -21.67
CA GLY A 62 20.12 3.24 -21.19
C GLY A 62 20.98 1.97 -21.12
N PHE A 63 20.43 0.89 -20.55
CA PHE A 63 21.14 -0.39 -20.50
C PHE A 63 21.39 -1.00 -21.88
N GLU A 64 20.46 -0.87 -22.82
CA GLU A 64 20.66 -1.34 -24.20
C GLU A 64 21.85 -0.66 -24.85
N LYS A 65 21.93 0.68 -24.76
CA LYS A 65 23.05 1.45 -25.31
C LYS A 65 24.37 1.11 -24.62
N LEU A 66 24.34 0.84 -23.31
CA LEU A 66 25.53 0.52 -22.52
C LEU A 66 26.07 -0.89 -22.79
N PHE A 67 25.19 -1.89 -22.97
CA PHE A 67 25.58 -3.28 -23.21
C PHE A 67 25.63 -3.68 -24.68
N ASN A 68 25.23 -2.80 -25.61
CA ASN A 68 25.12 -3.05 -27.04
C ASN A 68 24.36 -4.35 -27.38
N LYS A 69 23.23 -4.57 -26.69
CA LYS A 69 22.43 -5.81 -26.78
C LYS A 69 20.95 -5.52 -27.08
N GLU A 70 20.64 -5.22 -28.35
CA GLU A 70 19.27 -4.93 -28.79
C GLU A 70 18.29 -6.14 -28.69
N SER A 71 18.83 -7.36 -28.57
CA SER A 71 18.05 -8.60 -28.61
C SER A 71 16.93 -8.72 -27.57
N PHE A 72 17.09 -8.15 -26.36
CA PHE A 72 16.05 -8.23 -25.32
C PHE A 72 14.89 -7.29 -25.63
N LEU A 73 15.17 -6.05 -26.05
CA LEU A 73 14.13 -5.09 -26.45
C LEU A 73 13.38 -5.54 -27.70
N LEU A 74 14.06 -6.20 -28.65
CA LEU A 74 13.39 -6.83 -29.79
C LEU A 74 12.39 -7.91 -29.34
N THR A 75 12.73 -8.69 -28.32
CA THR A 75 11.82 -9.69 -27.75
C THR A 75 10.66 -9.00 -27.02
N LEU A 76 10.95 -7.96 -26.24
CA LEU A 76 9.95 -7.17 -25.51
C LEU A 76 8.99 -6.45 -26.46
N ASN A 77 9.47 -6.03 -27.63
CA ASN A 77 8.68 -5.38 -28.66
C ASN A 77 7.61 -6.30 -29.28
N ARG A 78 7.72 -7.63 -29.10
CA ARG A 78 6.70 -8.60 -29.52
C ARG A 78 5.49 -8.68 -28.59
N LEU A 79 5.62 -8.18 -27.36
CA LEU A 79 4.49 -8.09 -26.43
C LEU A 79 3.44 -7.11 -26.96
N ASP A 80 2.19 -7.25 -26.53
CA ASP A 80 1.18 -6.22 -26.78
C ASP A 80 1.44 -4.96 -25.92
N ILE A 81 0.83 -3.84 -26.27
CA ILE A 81 1.02 -2.57 -25.56
C ILE A 81 0.72 -2.63 -24.06
N VAL A 82 -0.28 -3.39 -23.63
CA VAL A 82 -0.66 -3.48 -22.21
C VAL A 82 0.37 -4.33 -21.48
N SER A 83 0.79 -5.46 -22.05
CA SER A 83 1.88 -6.28 -21.49
C SER A 83 3.19 -5.50 -21.37
N LYS A 84 3.56 -4.68 -22.38
CA LYS A 84 4.71 -3.77 -22.29
C LYS A 84 4.55 -2.76 -21.16
N PHE A 85 3.38 -2.15 -21.05
CA PHE A 85 3.11 -1.18 -20.00
C PHE A 85 3.31 -1.79 -18.61
N ILE A 86 2.73 -2.97 -18.36
CA ILE A 86 2.88 -3.70 -17.09
C ILE A 86 4.36 -3.99 -16.80
N PHE A 87 5.08 -4.54 -17.78
CA PHE A 87 6.51 -4.84 -17.63
C PHE A 87 7.32 -3.58 -17.27
N PHE A 88 7.15 -2.51 -18.06
CA PHE A 88 7.89 -1.26 -17.84
C PHE A 88 7.52 -0.57 -16.53
N TRP A 89 6.26 -0.64 -16.10
CA TRP A 89 5.83 -0.07 -14.83
C TRP A 89 6.50 -0.79 -13.65
N PHE A 90 6.45 -2.12 -13.61
CA PHE A 90 7.11 -2.90 -12.56
C PHE A 90 8.65 -2.75 -12.60
N PHE A 91 9.24 -2.75 -13.79
CA PHE A 91 10.67 -2.55 -13.96
C PHE A 91 11.11 -1.14 -13.52
N GLY A 92 10.33 -0.12 -13.85
CA GLY A 92 10.60 1.25 -13.42
C GLY A 92 10.43 1.46 -11.92
N PHE A 93 9.41 0.85 -11.30
CA PHE A 93 9.29 0.82 -9.84
C PHE A 93 10.50 0.14 -9.19
N PHE A 94 10.89 -1.03 -9.69
CA PHE A 94 12.08 -1.74 -9.22
C PHE A 94 13.36 -0.89 -9.37
N ALA A 95 13.57 -0.27 -10.53
CA ALA A 95 14.73 0.57 -10.78
C ALA A 95 14.77 1.81 -9.86
N PHE A 96 13.62 2.45 -9.64
CA PHE A 96 13.50 3.58 -8.72
C PHE A 96 13.82 3.16 -7.29
N ALA A 97 13.22 2.05 -6.85
CA ALA A 97 13.41 1.52 -5.52
C ALA A 97 14.87 1.11 -5.28
N PHE A 98 15.48 0.43 -6.25
CA PHE A 98 16.89 0.07 -6.22
C PHE A 98 17.79 1.29 -6.09
N LEU A 99 17.50 2.36 -6.84
CA LEU A 99 18.27 3.61 -6.79
C LEU A 99 18.14 4.30 -5.43
N ILE A 100 16.93 4.37 -4.86
CA ILE A 100 16.70 4.91 -3.51
C ILE A 100 17.50 4.13 -2.48
N VAL A 101 17.39 2.81 -2.49
CA VAL A 101 18.07 1.93 -1.52
C VAL A 101 19.58 2.12 -1.64
N THR A 102 20.10 2.13 -2.86
CA THR A 102 21.54 2.30 -3.10
C THR A 102 22.02 3.67 -2.61
N LEU A 103 21.29 4.75 -2.92
CA LEU A 103 21.65 6.10 -2.50
C LEU A 103 21.52 6.33 -0.99
N ASP A 104 20.52 5.73 -0.35
CA ASP A 104 20.36 5.81 1.10
C ASP A 104 21.51 5.11 1.83
N LEU A 105 21.89 3.92 1.35
CA LEU A 105 23.04 3.17 1.85
C LEU A 105 24.36 3.90 1.62
N LEU A 106 24.58 4.44 0.43
CA LEU A 106 25.72 5.30 0.17
C LEU A 106 25.66 6.56 1.04
N GLY A 107 24.46 7.05 1.36
CA GLY A 107 24.21 8.19 2.24
C GLY A 107 24.66 7.98 3.68
N TYR A 108 24.69 6.71 4.13
CA TYR A 108 25.27 6.35 5.43
C TYR A 108 26.78 6.61 5.48
N TYR A 109 27.49 6.31 4.39
CA TYR A 109 28.94 6.47 4.29
C TYR A 109 29.37 7.82 3.72
N PHE A 110 28.54 8.45 2.87
CA PHE A 110 28.83 9.64 2.10
C PHE A 110 27.66 10.63 2.18
N LEU A 111 27.85 11.75 2.88
CA LEU A 111 26.83 12.81 3.00
C LEU A 111 26.31 13.31 1.64
N GLY A 112 27.15 13.31 0.60
CA GLY A 112 26.77 13.73 -0.76
C GLY A 112 25.65 12.88 -1.38
N ALA A 113 25.57 11.58 -1.05
CA ALA A 113 24.53 10.70 -1.59
C ALA A 113 23.13 11.05 -1.05
N ARG A 114 23.03 11.63 0.14
CA ARG A 114 21.74 12.12 0.69
C ARG A 114 21.23 13.36 -0.02
N SER A 115 22.12 14.28 -0.39
CA SER A 115 21.76 15.42 -1.23
C SER A 115 21.23 14.94 -2.59
N ILE A 116 21.82 13.89 -3.17
CA ILE A 116 21.31 13.26 -4.39
C ILE A 116 19.94 12.65 -4.15
N LEU A 117 19.74 11.93 -3.04
CA LEU A 117 18.45 11.31 -2.70
C LEU A 117 17.33 12.35 -2.55
N LYS A 118 17.61 13.48 -1.92
CA LYS A 118 16.68 14.62 -1.80
C LYS A 118 16.20 15.12 -3.16
N TYR A 119 17.11 15.26 -4.13
CA TYR A 119 16.80 15.76 -5.48
C TYR A 119 16.52 14.64 -6.50
N LEU A 120 16.41 13.39 -6.04
CA LEU A 120 16.25 12.23 -6.91
C LEU A 120 15.06 12.34 -7.88
N PRO A 121 13.86 12.81 -7.47
CA PRO A 121 12.73 12.92 -8.40
C PRO A 121 13.05 13.83 -9.58
N VAL A 122 13.77 14.93 -9.36
CA VAL A 122 14.19 15.88 -10.40
C VAL A 122 15.24 15.27 -11.32
N LEU A 123 16.23 14.57 -10.75
CA LEU A 123 17.26 13.87 -11.53
C LEU A 123 16.65 12.79 -12.43
N VAL A 124 15.66 12.07 -11.91
CA VAL A 124 14.92 11.06 -12.67
C VAL A 124 14.11 11.70 -13.80
N LEU A 125 13.46 12.84 -13.57
CA LEU A 125 12.78 13.57 -14.65
C LEU A 125 13.75 14.05 -15.74
N LEU A 126 14.93 14.54 -15.35
CA LEU A 126 15.97 14.91 -16.30
C LEU A 126 16.42 13.70 -17.14
N PHE A 127 16.59 12.54 -16.50
CA PHE A 127 16.94 11.31 -17.20
C PHE A 127 15.84 10.86 -18.18
N MET A 128 14.57 10.95 -17.79
CA MET A 128 13.43 10.69 -18.70
C MET A 128 13.40 11.68 -19.87
N PHE A 129 13.66 12.96 -19.61
CA PHE A 129 13.74 13.98 -20.65
C PHE A 129 14.83 13.66 -21.66
N LEU A 130 16.03 13.29 -21.19
CA LEU A 130 17.15 12.88 -22.06
C LEU A 130 16.77 11.66 -22.92
N TYR A 131 16.13 10.64 -22.32
CA TYR A 131 15.62 9.49 -23.06
C TYR A 131 14.70 9.91 -24.21
N ILE A 132 13.70 10.76 -23.92
CA ILE A 132 12.75 11.22 -24.94
C ILE A 132 13.49 12.04 -26.01
N TRP A 133 14.39 12.92 -25.62
CA TRP A 133 15.20 13.72 -26.54
C TRP A 133 16.00 12.86 -27.52
N PHE A 134 16.73 11.85 -27.03
CA PHE A 134 17.50 10.95 -27.88
C PHE A 134 16.60 10.13 -28.80
N LYS A 135 15.48 9.61 -28.29
CA LYS A 135 14.52 8.85 -29.09
C LYS A 135 13.87 9.68 -30.20
N LEU A 136 13.55 10.95 -29.92
CA LEU A 136 13.02 11.88 -30.92
C LEU A 136 14.04 12.18 -32.04
N LYS A 137 15.34 12.13 -31.75
CA LYS A 137 16.40 12.27 -32.75
C LYS A 137 16.49 11.03 -33.66
N GLU A 138 16.24 9.84 -33.13
CA GLU A 138 16.30 8.56 -33.86
C GLU A 138 15.02 8.27 -34.68
N THR A 139 13.87 8.86 -34.34
CA THR A 139 12.56 8.47 -34.90
C THR A 139 12.09 9.42 -36.02
N SER A 140 11.68 8.89 -37.18
CA SER A 140 11.07 9.69 -38.26
C SER A 140 9.59 9.99 -37.99
N VAL A 141 9.08 11.12 -38.53
CA VAL A 141 7.71 11.63 -38.27
C VAL A 141 6.62 10.66 -38.72
N TYR A 142 6.84 9.98 -39.85
CA TYR A 142 5.87 9.07 -40.46
C TYR A 142 5.59 7.84 -39.57
N ILE A 143 6.64 7.29 -38.94
CA ILE A 143 6.56 6.12 -38.05
C ILE A 143 5.69 6.41 -36.81
N LEU A 144 5.65 7.67 -36.36
CA LEU A 144 4.95 8.07 -35.13
C LEU A 144 3.42 7.97 -35.26
N LYS A 145 2.84 8.46 -36.36
CA LYS A 145 1.39 8.44 -36.61
C LYS A 145 0.87 7.02 -36.75
N GLU A 146 1.61 6.17 -37.47
CA GLU A 146 1.29 4.76 -37.63
C GLU A 146 1.33 4.02 -36.28
N GLN A 147 2.32 4.33 -35.43
CA GLN A 147 2.46 3.72 -34.11
C GLN A 147 1.32 4.09 -33.15
N ILE A 148 0.84 5.33 -33.15
CA ILE A 148 -0.31 5.75 -32.32
C ILE A 148 -1.58 5.03 -32.77
N SER A 149 -1.85 5.00 -34.08
CA SER A 149 -3.01 4.28 -34.63
C SER A 149 -2.96 2.79 -34.29
N LYS A 150 -1.78 2.16 -34.45
CA LYS A 150 -1.56 0.77 -34.07
C LYS A 150 -1.80 0.52 -32.58
N ASN A 151 -1.30 1.39 -31.71
CA ASN A 151 -1.49 1.29 -30.26
C ASN A 151 -2.97 1.36 -29.87
N ILE A 152 -3.74 2.28 -30.46
CA ILE A 152 -5.18 2.39 -30.23
C ILE A 152 -5.89 1.12 -30.72
N ASN A 153 -5.51 0.61 -31.89
CA ASN A 153 -6.08 -0.61 -32.45
C ASN A 153 -5.76 -1.85 -31.59
N GLU A 154 -4.55 -1.97 -31.04
CA GLU A 154 -4.18 -3.06 -30.11
C GLU A 154 -5.03 -3.05 -28.83
N ILE A 155 -5.32 -1.87 -28.26
CA ILE A 155 -6.22 -1.76 -27.11
C ILE A 155 -7.65 -2.17 -27.49
N CYS A 156 -8.12 -1.76 -28.66
CA CYS A 156 -9.44 -2.18 -29.18
C CYS A 156 -9.52 -3.71 -29.39
N VAL A 157 -8.42 -4.36 -29.78
CA VAL A 157 -8.32 -5.83 -29.91
C VAL A 157 -8.47 -6.55 -28.57
N LEU A 158 -8.12 -5.91 -27.45
CA LEU A 158 -8.41 -6.39 -26.09
C LEU A 158 -9.87 -6.14 -25.66
N GLY A 159 -10.75 -5.81 -26.61
CA GLY A 159 -12.20 -5.74 -26.41
C GLY A 159 -12.68 -4.49 -25.68
N ILE A 160 -11.76 -3.61 -25.25
CA ILE A 160 -12.05 -2.35 -24.54
C ILE A 160 -12.41 -1.28 -25.56
N THR A 161 -13.57 -0.66 -25.40
CA THR A 161 -13.94 0.54 -26.14
C THR A 161 -14.03 1.75 -25.20
N LYS A 162 -14.25 2.94 -25.77
CA LYS A 162 -14.50 4.16 -24.99
C LYS A 162 -15.68 4.03 -24.03
N LYS A 163 -16.67 3.18 -24.36
CA LYS A 163 -17.85 2.96 -23.52
C LYS A 163 -17.50 2.23 -22.22
N GLU A 164 -16.72 1.15 -22.30
CA GLU A 164 -16.28 0.39 -21.13
C GLU A 164 -15.36 1.24 -20.24
N LEU A 165 -14.44 2.02 -20.82
CA LEU A 165 -13.60 2.95 -20.05
C LEU A 165 -14.44 4.00 -19.32
N SER A 166 -15.45 4.56 -19.99
CA SER A 166 -16.36 5.53 -19.36
C SER A 166 -17.18 4.88 -18.24
N LEU A 167 -17.63 3.64 -18.43
CA LEU A 167 -18.32 2.86 -17.40
C LEU A 167 -17.42 2.63 -16.18
N PHE A 168 -16.15 2.25 -16.37
CA PHE A 168 -15.21 2.04 -15.26
C PHE A 168 -14.98 3.34 -14.49
N LEU A 169 -14.81 4.46 -15.20
CA LEU A 169 -14.65 5.77 -14.56
C LEU A 169 -15.89 6.16 -13.76
N LEU A 170 -17.08 6.07 -14.35
CA LEU A 170 -18.34 6.42 -13.69
C LEU A 170 -18.65 5.52 -12.50
N PHE A 171 -18.44 4.20 -12.64
CA PHE A 171 -18.63 3.24 -11.56
C PHE A 171 -17.67 3.52 -10.41
N THR A 172 -16.39 3.75 -10.71
CA THR A 172 -15.38 4.05 -9.71
C THR A 172 -15.69 5.35 -8.97
N ILE A 173 -16.01 6.43 -9.69
CA ILE A 173 -16.42 7.70 -9.08
C ILE A 173 -17.65 7.47 -8.20
N GLY A 174 -18.68 6.78 -8.70
CA GLY A 174 -19.90 6.51 -7.95
C GLY A 174 -19.65 5.75 -6.64
N VAL A 175 -19.00 4.59 -6.71
CA VAL A 175 -18.76 3.73 -5.53
C VAL A 175 -17.85 4.42 -4.52
N VAL A 176 -16.75 5.01 -4.98
CA VAL A 176 -15.80 5.68 -4.07
C VAL A 176 -16.44 6.92 -3.45
N SER A 177 -17.15 7.76 -4.23
CA SER A 177 -17.82 8.94 -3.68
C SER A 177 -18.90 8.59 -2.66
N ILE A 178 -19.71 7.55 -2.91
CA ILE A 178 -20.69 7.06 -1.93
C ILE A 178 -19.99 6.65 -0.64
N ALA A 179 -18.90 5.89 -0.73
CA ALA A 179 -18.16 5.48 0.44
C ALA A 179 -17.48 6.65 1.18
N LYS A 180 -17.02 7.69 0.45
CA LYS A 180 -16.45 8.91 1.05
C LYS A 180 -17.45 9.75 1.82
N VAL A 181 -18.77 9.59 1.62
CA VAL A 181 -19.79 10.17 2.52
C VAL A 181 -19.60 9.67 3.96
N PHE A 182 -19.13 8.44 4.13
CA PHE A 182 -18.87 7.84 5.45
C PHE A 182 -17.42 8.05 5.94
N ILE A 183 -16.53 8.56 5.07
CA ILE A 183 -15.11 8.80 5.36
C ILE A 183 -14.76 10.24 4.95
N PRO A 184 -15.30 11.26 5.66
CA PRO A 184 -15.02 12.64 5.32
C PRO A 184 -13.53 12.94 5.48
N PHE A 185 -12.99 13.77 4.59
CA PHE A 185 -11.65 14.33 4.79
C PHE A 185 -11.67 15.22 6.05
N PRO A 186 -10.66 15.17 6.96
CA PRO A 186 -9.34 14.53 6.88
C PRO A 186 -9.25 13.17 7.60
N SER A 187 -10.27 12.31 7.52
CA SER A 187 -10.25 10.99 8.17
C SER A 187 -9.11 10.07 7.69
N LEU A 188 -8.46 9.40 8.64
CA LEU A 188 -7.41 8.41 8.44
C LEU A 188 -7.93 6.97 8.25
N GLY A 189 -9.24 6.78 8.36
CA GLY A 189 -9.85 5.45 8.41
C GLY A 189 -9.24 4.58 9.52
N PRO A 190 -9.26 3.25 9.36
CA PRO A 190 -8.81 2.33 10.42
C PRO A 190 -7.29 2.17 10.50
N SER A 191 -6.56 2.68 9.49
CA SER A 191 -5.13 2.44 9.32
C SER A 191 -4.29 3.58 9.93
N PHE A 192 -4.41 3.74 11.25
CA PHE A 192 -3.74 4.81 12.01
C PHE A 192 -2.20 4.71 12.09
N GLY A 193 -1.60 3.59 11.66
CA GLY A 193 -0.15 3.45 11.56
C GLY A 193 0.45 4.11 10.31
N ILE A 194 -0.38 4.52 9.34
CA ILE A 194 0.08 5.15 8.09
C ILE A 194 0.78 6.49 8.34
N PRO A 195 0.29 7.41 9.19
CA PRO A 195 0.98 8.67 9.42
C PRO A 195 2.43 8.49 9.89
N SER A 196 2.66 7.68 10.92
CA SER A 196 4.00 7.52 11.51
C SER A 196 4.96 6.75 10.61
N THR A 197 4.46 5.77 9.85
CA THR A 197 5.31 4.93 9.02
C THR A 197 5.49 5.45 7.59
N SER A 198 4.52 6.21 7.07
CA SER A 198 4.52 6.66 5.68
C SER A 198 4.74 8.16 5.55
N PHE A 199 3.94 8.98 6.25
CA PHE A 199 3.98 10.44 6.07
C PHE A 199 5.28 11.05 6.57
N LEU A 200 5.72 10.61 7.76
CA LEU A 200 6.96 11.08 8.35
C LEU A 200 8.16 10.77 7.45
N GLN A 201 8.21 9.54 6.91
CA GLN A 201 9.30 9.13 6.00
C GLN A 201 9.29 9.92 4.69
N SER A 202 8.12 10.19 4.10
CA SER A 202 8.02 11.07 2.93
C SER A 202 8.56 12.48 3.20
N TYR A 203 8.29 13.05 4.38
CA TYR A 203 8.85 14.34 4.76
C TYR A 203 10.38 14.28 4.91
N ARG A 204 10.91 13.27 5.61
CA ARG A 204 12.37 13.13 5.81
C ARG A 204 13.11 12.98 4.48
N LEU A 205 12.51 12.29 3.51
CA LEU A 205 13.03 12.19 2.14
C LEU A 205 13.07 13.55 1.44
N ILE A 206 11.99 14.32 1.50
CA ILE A 206 11.89 15.63 0.82
C ILE A 206 12.83 16.66 1.42
N GLU A 207 12.91 16.71 2.75
CA GLU A 207 13.63 17.78 3.43
C GLU A 207 15.12 17.45 3.58
N ALA A 208 15.45 16.19 3.89
CA ALA A 208 16.79 15.77 4.26
C ALA A 208 17.39 14.69 3.34
N GLY A 209 16.63 14.12 2.41
CA GLY A 209 17.10 12.97 1.63
C GLY A 209 17.46 11.80 2.53
N PHE A 210 16.66 11.57 3.57
CA PHE A 210 16.87 10.50 4.54
C PHE A 210 15.72 9.50 4.48
N LEU A 211 16.08 8.22 4.43
CA LEU A 211 15.14 7.12 4.51
C LEU A 211 15.55 6.23 5.69
N GLY A 212 14.68 6.13 6.69
CA GLY A 212 14.98 5.24 7.82
C GLY A 212 15.02 3.77 7.40
N THR A 213 15.31 2.86 8.33
CA THR A 213 15.37 1.41 8.10
C THR A 213 14.05 0.72 7.66
N VAL A 214 13.00 1.48 7.37
CA VAL A 214 11.65 1.03 6.97
C VAL A 214 11.55 0.77 5.46
N MET A 215 12.54 0.08 4.89
CA MET A 215 12.64 -0.19 3.43
C MET A 215 11.51 -1.06 2.86
N GLY A 216 10.87 -1.88 3.71
CA GLY A 216 9.82 -2.84 3.31
C GLY A 216 8.45 -2.23 3.04
N ARG A 217 8.34 -0.90 3.00
CA ARG A 217 7.09 -0.15 2.83
C ARG A 217 7.22 0.99 1.84
N LEU A 218 8.14 0.88 0.88
CA LEU A 218 8.34 1.90 -0.15
C LEU A 218 7.07 2.17 -0.97
N GLY A 219 6.18 1.19 -1.09
CA GLY A 219 4.85 1.39 -1.67
C GLY A 219 3.98 2.39 -0.91
N ASP A 220 4.15 2.53 0.40
CA ASP A 220 3.37 3.47 1.20
C ASP A 220 3.86 4.91 1.06
N TYR A 221 5.18 5.13 1.22
CA TYR A 221 5.75 6.49 1.27
C TYR A 221 6.35 6.96 -0.05
N GLY A 222 6.69 6.06 -0.98
CA GLY A 222 7.30 6.40 -2.28
C GLY A 222 6.32 7.10 -3.22
N PHE A 223 5.09 6.58 -3.33
CA PHE A 223 4.02 7.23 -4.11
C PHE A 223 3.65 8.59 -3.52
N LEU A 224 3.61 8.68 -2.18
CA LEU A 224 3.36 9.92 -1.48
C LEU A 224 4.47 10.94 -1.71
N TRP A 225 5.72 10.51 -1.59
CA TRP A 225 6.90 11.34 -1.83
C TRP A 225 6.90 11.94 -3.23
N LEU A 226 6.69 11.14 -4.28
CA LEU A 226 6.63 11.62 -5.66
C LEU A 226 5.51 12.65 -5.85
N SER A 227 4.34 12.38 -5.27
CA SER A 227 3.19 13.28 -5.39
C SER A 227 3.43 14.61 -4.69
N MET A 228 4.01 14.58 -3.49
CA MET A 228 4.42 15.78 -2.77
C MET A 228 5.49 16.57 -3.53
N ALA A 229 6.50 15.89 -4.08
CA ALA A 229 7.60 16.53 -4.79
C ALA A 229 7.13 17.20 -6.10
N PHE A 230 6.32 16.52 -6.91
CA PHE A 230 5.92 17.03 -8.23
C PHE A 230 4.66 17.89 -8.21
N PHE A 231 3.70 17.62 -7.31
CA PHE A 231 2.39 18.27 -7.32
C PHE A 231 2.11 19.10 -6.07
N ASN A 232 3.06 19.22 -5.13
CA ASN A 232 2.92 20.00 -3.90
C ASN A 232 1.63 19.69 -3.13
N ILE A 233 1.28 18.40 -3.04
CA ILE A 233 0.11 17.95 -2.27
C ILE A 233 0.47 17.72 -0.80
N LYS A 234 -0.50 17.91 0.08
CA LYS A 234 -0.48 17.50 1.48
C LYS A 234 -0.65 15.98 1.60
N GLN A 235 -0.22 15.41 2.73
CA GLN A 235 -0.05 13.96 2.88
C GLN A 235 -1.38 13.20 2.83
N LEU A 236 -2.36 13.71 3.58
CA LEU A 236 -3.69 13.11 3.66
C LEU A 236 -4.44 13.15 2.34
N THR A 237 -4.13 14.12 1.49
CA THR A 237 -4.81 14.31 0.21
C THR A 237 -4.67 13.07 -0.67
N LEU A 238 -3.46 12.53 -0.82
CA LEU A 238 -3.24 11.34 -1.62
C LEU A 238 -3.89 10.10 -1.02
N GLN A 239 -3.84 9.95 0.30
CA GLN A 239 -4.53 8.86 0.99
C GLN A 239 -6.04 8.91 0.76
N TRP A 240 -6.61 10.10 0.73
CA TRP A 240 -8.05 10.26 0.55
C TRP A 240 -8.47 10.06 -0.92
N VAL A 241 -7.78 10.66 -1.89
CA VAL A 241 -8.12 10.61 -3.32
C VAL A 241 -7.57 9.37 -4.05
N GLY A 242 -6.55 8.70 -3.50
CA GLY A 242 -5.89 7.54 -4.12
C GLY A 242 -6.83 6.39 -4.45
N ASN A 243 -7.92 6.26 -3.70
CA ASN A 243 -8.87 5.16 -3.84
C ASN A 243 -9.64 5.23 -5.17
N TYR A 244 -9.90 6.43 -5.70
CA TYR A 244 -10.47 6.60 -7.04
C TYR A 244 -9.57 5.99 -8.11
N PHE A 245 -8.26 6.12 -7.94
CA PHE A 245 -7.28 5.58 -8.88
C PHE A 245 -7.11 4.06 -8.72
N LEU A 246 -7.01 3.57 -7.48
CA LEU A 246 -6.85 2.14 -7.21
C LEU A 246 -8.05 1.32 -7.72
N PHE A 247 -9.27 1.78 -7.48
CA PHE A 247 -10.48 1.12 -7.99
C PHE A 247 -10.51 1.08 -9.52
N PHE A 248 -10.18 2.20 -10.17
CA PHE A 248 -10.16 2.27 -11.63
C PHE A 248 -9.13 1.28 -12.21
N ILE A 249 -7.93 1.25 -11.65
CA ILE A 249 -6.87 0.33 -12.08
C ILE A 249 -7.30 -1.11 -11.84
N HIS A 250 -7.83 -1.43 -10.67
CA HIS A 250 -8.26 -2.79 -10.34
C HIS A 250 -9.36 -3.27 -11.29
N MET A 251 -10.40 -2.45 -11.55
CA MET A 251 -11.43 -2.74 -12.55
C MET A 251 -10.84 -3.01 -13.93
N PHE A 252 -9.90 -2.16 -14.36
CA PHE A 252 -9.26 -2.29 -15.66
C PHE A 252 -8.46 -3.59 -15.77
N GLY A 253 -7.67 -3.94 -14.76
CA GLY A 253 -6.90 -5.19 -14.71
C GLY A 253 -7.79 -6.42 -14.66
N MET A 254 -8.87 -6.36 -13.88
CA MET A 254 -9.87 -7.42 -13.79
C MET A 254 -10.58 -7.68 -15.13
N TYR A 255 -10.96 -6.61 -15.83
CA TYR A 255 -11.54 -6.73 -17.16
C TYR A 255 -10.57 -7.41 -18.13
N LEU A 256 -9.31 -6.97 -18.15
CA LEU A 256 -8.28 -7.53 -19.03
C LEU A 256 -8.03 -9.01 -18.77
N LEU A 257 -7.88 -9.40 -17.50
CA LEU A 257 -7.71 -10.79 -17.09
C LEU A 257 -8.93 -11.63 -17.51
N ALA A 258 -10.13 -11.18 -17.19
CA ALA A 258 -11.35 -11.91 -17.53
C ALA A 258 -11.56 -12.01 -19.04
N TYR A 259 -11.23 -10.97 -19.80
CA TYR A 259 -11.39 -10.95 -21.25
C TYR A 259 -10.36 -11.83 -21.94
N VAL A 260 -9.10 -11.85 -21.47
CA VAL A 260 -8.08 -12.68 -22.10
C VAL A 260 -8.40 -14.17 -21.95
N ILE A 261 -8.99 -14.58 -20.82
CA ILE A 261 -9.40 -15.96 -20.54
C ILE A 261 -10.71 -16.32 -21.25
N SER A 262 -11.77 -15.53 -21.04
CA SER A 262 -13.13 -15.89 -21.50
C SER A 262 -13.45 -15.50 -22.94
N LYS A 263 -12.73 -14.51 -23.51
CA LYS A 263 -13.09 -13.78 -24.74
C LYS A 263 -14.53 -13.22 -24.74
N ASN A 264 -15.16 -13.08 -23.57
CA ASN A 264 -16.54 -12.65 -23.43
C ASN A 264 -16.60 -11.29 -22.73
N LYS A 265 -17.03 -10.25 -23.46
CA LYS A 265 -17.11 -8.87 -22.94
C LYS A 265 -18.07 -8.74 -21.75
N ALA A 266 -19.24 -9.38 -21.82
CA ALA A 266 -20.22 -9.30 -20.74
C ALA A 266 -19.68 -9.95 -19.45
N LEU A 267 -19.03 -11.12 -19.58
CA LEU A 267 -18.37 -11.78 -18.44
C LEU A 267 -17.29 -10.89 -17.86
N SER A 268 -16.49 -10.27 -18.72
CA SER A 268 -15.36 -9.43 -18.31
C SER A 268 -15.81 -8.16 -17.59
N LEU A 269 -16.90 -7.54 -18.05
CA LEU A 269 -17.52 -6.40 -17.38
C LEU A 269 -18.06 -6.77 -16.00
N LEU A 270 -18.79 -7.88 -15.90
CA LEU A 270 -19.31 -8.36 -14.62
C LEU A 270 -18.17 -8.77 -13.68
N ALA A 271 -17.12 -9.41 -14.19
CA ALA A 271 -15.96 -9.79 -13.39
C ALA A 271 -15.21 -8.57 -12.84
N ALA A 272 -15.07 -7.50 -13.64
CA ALA A 272 -14.51 -6.24 -13.20
C ALA A 272 -15.36 -5.58 -12.09
N ILE A 273 -16.67 -5.56 -12.25
CA ILE A 273 -17.59 -5.02 -11.23
C ILE A 273 -17.53 -5.86 -9.94
N PHE A 274 -17.69 -7.18 -10.02
CA PHE A 274 -17.74 -8.05 -8.85
C PHE A 274 -16.40 -8.18 -8.13
N GLY A 275 -15.29 -8.27 -8.86
CA GLY A 275 -13.95 -8.26 -8.24
C GLY A 275 -13.68 -6.95 -7.49
N THR A 276 -14.07 -5.82 -8.09
CA THR A 276 -13.92 -4.50 -7.46
C THR A 276 -14.84 -4.29 -6.29
N ILE A 277 -16.09 -4.75 -6.36
CA ILE A 277 -17.01 -4.76 -5.22
C ILE A 277 -16.43 -5.62 -4.11
N PHE A 278 -15.97 -6.83 -4.42
CA PHE A 278 -15.38 -7.72 -3.42
C PHE A 278 -14.21 -7.03 -2.70
N ILE A 279 -13.19 -6.56 -3.42
CA ILE A 279 -12.01 -5.97 -2.77
C ILE A 279 -12.22 -4.56 -2.22
N GLY A 280 -13.02 -3.75 -2.91
CA GLY A 280 -13.28 -2.36 -2.58
C GLY A 280 -14.07 -2.20 -1.29
N ILE A 281 -14.82 -3.24 -0.94
CA ILE A 281 -15.76 -3.26 0.17
C ILE A 281 -15.29 -4.22 1.27
N THR A 282 -14.37 -5.16 0.97
CA THR A 282 -13.77 -6.03 1.99
C THR A 282 -13.00 -5.22 3.03
N ALA A 283 -13.66 -4.88 4.13
CA ALA A 283 -13.17 -4.00 5.19
C ALA A 283 -12.27 -4.73 6.21
N ALA A 284 -11.65 -5.85 5.81
CA ALA A 284 -11.01 -6.74 6.75
C ALA A 284 -9.88 -6.02 7.50
N TYR A 285 -10.09 -5.75 8.79
CA TYR A 285 -9.11 -5.07 9.66
C TYR A 285 -8.56 -3.74 9.13
N GLY A 286 -9.34 -2.98 8.36
CA GLY A 286 -8.84 -1.74 7.77
C GLY A 286 -8.04 -1.90 6.49
N HIS A 287 -8.04 -3.11 5.91
CA HIS A 287 -7.37 -3.45 4.67
C HIS A 287 -8.23 -3.32 3.39
N GLY A 288 -9.32 -2.54 3.44
CA GLY A 288 -10.11 -2.26 2.25
C GLY A 288 -9.42 -1.22 1.35
N MET A 289 -9.54 -1.36 0.03
CA MET A 289 -9.06 -0.34 -0.92
C MET A 289 -9.70 1.03 -0.69
N ILE A 290 -10.84 1.08 0.00
CA ILE A 290 -11.54 2.33 0.28
C ILE A 290 -10.92 3.18 1.39
N ASN A 291 -9.98 2.62 2.15
CA ASN A 291 -9.38 3.27 3.31
C ASN A 291 -8.18 4.16 2.95
N GLY A 292 -7.44 3.85 1.88
CA GLY A 292 -6.29 4.66 1.47
C GLY A 292 -5.34 3.96 0.50
N ILE A 293 -4.34 4.71 0.04
CA ILE A 293 -3.24 4.18 -0.77
C ILE A 293 -2.16 3.59 0.13
N THR A 294 -2.12 2.26 0.20
CA THR A 294 -1.12 1.51 0.96
C THR A 294 -0.45 0.49 0.06
N GLY A 295 0.70 -0.03 0.49
CA GLY A 295 1.47 -1.04 -0.22
C GLY A 295 0.62 -2.27 -0.50
N TYR A 296 -0.10 -2.79 0.50
CA TYR A 296 -0.99 -3.92 0.31
C TYR A 296 -2.12 -3.62 -0.71
N ASN A 297 -2.69 -2.41 -0.69
CA ASN A 297 -3.71 -2.01 -1.67
C ASN A 297 -3.14 -1.90 -3.09
N ILE A 298 -1.90 -1.43 -3.22
CA ILE A 298 -1.18 -1.40 -4.51
C ILE A 298 -0.92 -2.83 -5.02
N LEU A 299 -0.49 -3.76 -4.16
CA LEU A 299 -0.31 -5.17 -4.53
C LEU A 299 -1.61 -5.77 -5.05
N THR A 300 -2.68 -5.60 -4.29
CA THR A 300 -3.99 -6.13 -4.62
C THR A 300 -4.57 -5.51 -5.90
N THR A 301 -4.36 -4.22 -6.09
CA THR A 301 -4.78 -3.47 -7.30
C THR A 301 -4.04 -3.93 -8.54
N THR A 302 -2.74 -4.19 -8.43
CA THR A 302 -1.91 -4.59 -9.56
C THR A 302 -1.97 -6.10 -9.84
N PHE A 303 -2.39 -6.91 -8.88
CA PHE A 303 -2.40 -8.37 -9.00
C PHE A 303 -3.16 -8.92 -10.23
N PRO A 304 -4.36 -8.41 -10.61
CA PRO A 304 -5.02 -8.85 -11.84
C PRO A 304 -4.20 -8.60 -13.12
N PHE A 305 -3.42 -7.51 -13.18
CA PHE A 305 -2.52 -7.25 -14.31
C PHE A 305 -1.38 -8.25 -14.38
N VAL A 306 -0.86 -8.67 -13.23
CA VAL A 306 0.23 -9.64 -13.14
C VAL A 306 -0.28 -10.99 -13.65
N LEU A 307 -1.47 -11.42 -13.19
CA LEU A 307 -2.12 -12.64 -13.70
C LEU A 307 -2.41 -12.55 -15.21
N PHE A 308 -2.88 -11.39 -15.68
CA PHE A 308 -3.10 -11.13 -17.11
C PHE A 308 -1.78 -11.25 -17.89
N PHE A 309 -0.70 -10.62 -17.41
CA PHE A 309 0.60 -10.64 -18.06
C PHE A 309 1.14 -12.06 -18.19
N ILE A 310 1.06 -12.87 -17.13
CA ILE A 310 1.46 -14.28 -17.16
C ILE A 310 0.62 -15.05 -18.17
N TYR A 311 -0.71 -14.97 -18.07
CA TYR A 311 -1.60 -15.74 -18.95
C TYR A 311 -1.42 -15.38 -20.42
N LYS A 312 -1.39 -14.07 -20.73
CA LYS A 312 -1.29 -13.56 -22.09
C LYS A 312 0.03 -13.90 -22.77
N ASN A 313 1.12 -13.93 -21.99
CA ASN A 313 2.48 -14.12 -22.51
C ASN A 313 3.05 -15.50 -22.21
N PHE A 314 2.20 -16.42 -21.76
CA PHE A 314 2.59 -17.78 -21.43
C PHE A 314 3.23 -18.52 -22.62
N ASP A 315 2.69 -18.32 -23.83
CA ASP A 315 3.19 -18.90 -25.08
C ASP A 315 4.65 -18.52 -25.42
N PHE A 316 5.18 -17.41 -24.89
CA PHE A 316 6.58 -17.01 -25.14
C PHE A 316 7.60 -17.98 -24.53
N ILE A 317 7.19 -18.85 -23.61
CA ILE A 317 8.03 -19.86 -23.00
C ILE A 317 7.61 -21.28 -23.44
N LYS A 318 7.31 -21.50 -24.72
CA LYS A 318 7.20 -22.88 -25.24
C LYS A 318 8.56 -23.58 -25.20
N ARG A 319 8.95 -24.05 -24.01
CA ARG A 319 10.08 -24.98 -23.81
C ARG A 319 9.54 -26.39 -23.92
N LYS A 320 10.21 -27.23 -24.71
CA LYS A 320 9.76 -28.59 -25.00
C LYS A 320 9.90 -29.57 -23.82
N THR A 321 10.52 -29.19 -22.69
CA THR A 321 10.86 -30.15 -21.62
C THR A 321 10.52 -29.65 -20.21
N MET A 322 9.68 -30.42 -19.51
CA MET A 322 9.29 -30.25 -18.10
C MET A 322 10.49 -30.04 -17.15
N GLY A 323 11.63 -30.70 -17.44
CA GLY A 323 12.84 -30.60 -16.61
C GLY A 323 13.47 -29.20 -16.60
N GLY A 324 13.32 -28.39 -17.65
CA GLY A 324 13.83 -27.02 -17.69
C GLY A 324 12.98 -26.04 -16.86
N ASP A 325 11.66 -26.25 -16.86
CA ASP A 325 10.69 -25.38 -16.21
C ASP A 325 10.46 -25.73 -14.73
N LEU A 326 10.53 -27.01 -14.38
CA LEU A 326 10.63 -27.43 -12.98
C LEU A 326 11.92 -26.93 -12.35
N LYS A 327 13.07 -27.02 -13.03
CA LYS A 327 14.32 -26.41 -12.55
C LYS A 327 14.15 -24.91 -12.31
N LEU A 328 13.41 -24.22 -13.17
CA LEU A 328 13.20 -22.78 -13.03
C LEU A 328 12.28 -22.43 -11.85
N SER A 329 11.16 -23.13 -11.73
CA SER A 329 10.21 -22.99 -10.62
C SER A 329 10.84 -23.40 -9.29
N PHE A 330 11.69 -24.42 -9.31
CA PHE A 330 12.46 -24.88 -8.17
C PHE A 330 13.56 -23.90 -7.79
N VAL A 331 14.29 -23.30 -8.74
CA VAL A 331 15.30 -22.27 -8.46
C VAL A 331 14.65 -21.00 -7.90
N THR A 332 13.54 -20.55 -8.48
CA THR A 332 12.79 -19.38 -7.98
C THR A 332 12.16 -19.66 -6.62
N GLY A 333 11.61 -20.87 -6.41
CA GLY A 333 11.09 -21.34 -5.13
C GLY A 333 12.17 -21.45 -4.05
N ILE A 334 13.32 -22.05 -4.36
CA ILE A 334 14.48 -22.12 -3.45
C ILE A 334 14.98 -20.74 -3.13
N LEU A 335 15.11 -19.84 -4.11
CA LEU A 335 15.48 -18.46 -3.84
C LEU A 335 14.47 -17.83 -2.88
N GLY A 336 13.16 -17.97 -3.13
CA GLY A 336 12.12 -17.49 -2.22
C GLY A 336 12.21 -18.06 -0.81
N ILE A 337 12.48 -19.36 -0.67
CA ILE A 337 12.65 -20.05 0.62
C ILE A 337 13.94 -19.60 1.31
N CYS A 338 15.06 -19.50 0.59
CA CYS A 338 16.31 -18.99 1.13
C CYS A 338 16.11 -17.57 1.65
N ILE A 339 15.43 -16.70 0.90
CA ILE A 339 15.11 -15.33 1.30
C ILE A 339 14.26 -15.32 2.57
N PHE A 340 13.28 -16.22 2.65
CA PHE A 340 12.43 -16.39 3.82
C PHE A 340 13.22 -16.89 5.04
N LEU A 341 14.01 -17.96 4.90
CA LEU A 341 14.84 -18.52 5.97
C LEU A 341 15.89 -17.53 6.45
N ILE A 342 16.48 -16.79 5.53
CA ILE A 342 17.40 -15.71 5.81
C ILE A 342 16.68 -14.57 6.57
N SER A 343 15.45 -14.22 6.16
CA SER A 343 14.60 -13.26 6.90
C SER A 343 14.28 -13.70 8.33
N ILE A 344 14.02 -15.00 8.53
CA ILE A 344 13.83 -15.59 9.86
C ILE A 344 15.13 -15.57 10.65
N ALA A 345 16.25 -16.00 10.05
CA ALA A 345 17.56 -16.00 10.69
C ALA A 345 17.94 -14.57 11.15
N TYR A 346 17.65 -13.54 10.36
CA TYR A 346 17.87 -12.14 10.77
C TYR A 346 17.08 -11.75 12.00
N SER A 347 15.82 -12.17 12.11
CA SER A 347 15.03 -11.93 13.31
C SER A 347 15.65 -12.59 14.55
N ALA A 348 16.44 -13.65 14.38
CA ALA A 348 17.05 -14.42 15.44
C ALA A 348 18.47 -13.93 15.85
N PHE A 349 19.22 -13.27 14.96
CA PHE A 349 20.64 -12.97 15.18
C PHE A 349 20.97 -11.51 15.56
N ASP A 350 20.00 -10.61 15.73
CA ASP A 350 20.20 -9.19 16.10
C ASP A 350 21.21 -8.40 15.24
N ILE A 351 21.58 -8.92 14.06
CA ILE A 351 22.45 -8.22 13.11
C ILE A 351 21.69 -7.01 12.55
N SER A 352 22.36 -5.86 12.49
CA SER A 352 21.75 -4.64 11.97
C SER A 352 21.23 -4.88 10.55
N VAL A 353 19.91 -4.82 10.40
CA VAL A 353 19.20 -5.13 9.16
C VAL A 353 19.65 -4.23 8.00
N SER A 354 20.27 -3.09 8.31
CA SER A 354 20.90 -2.14 7.39
C SER A 354 22.11 -2.70 6.63
N GLU A 355 22.88 -3.63 7.19
CA GLU A 355 24.16 -4.07 6.62
C GLU A 355 24.04 -5.17 5.55
N ILE A 356 23.09 -6.09 5.70
CA ILE A 356 22.99 -7.27 4.81
C ILE A 356 22.00 -7.05 3.65
N ARG A 357 20.95 -6.24 3.86
CA ARG A 357 20.01 -5.85 2.79
C ARG A 357 20.71 -5.42 1.49
N PRO A 358 21.71 -4.51 1.49
CA PRO A 358 22.44 -4.10 0.28
C PRO A 358 22.98 -5.27 -0.56
N ILE A 359 23.62 -6.23 0.10
CA ILE A 359 24.25 -7.39 -0.54
C ILE A 359 23.17 -8.23 -1.23
N PHE A 360 22.04 -8.38 -0.56
CA PHE A 360 20.90 -9.10 -1.08
C PHE A 360 20.26 -8.40 -2.30
N PHE A 361 20.12 -7.07 -2.27
CA PHE A 361 19.71 -6.28 -3.44
C PHE A 361 20.69 -6.41 -4.61
N ALA A 362 22.00 -6.39 -4.34
CA ALA A 362 23.03 -6.53 -5.37
C ALA A 362 23.00 -7.91 -6.05
N ILE A 363 22.89 -8.99 -5.26
CA ILE A 363 22.75 -10.37 -5.76
C ILE A 363 21.54 -10.47 -6.70
N LEU A 364 20.43 -9.83 -6.33
CA LEU A 364 19.25 -9.92 -7.15
C LEU A 364 19.27 -9.04 -8.40
N LEU A 365 19.85 -7.84 -8.32
CA LEU A 365 20.12 -7.06 -9.52
C LEU A 365 20.93 -7.91 -10.52
N CYS A 366 21.92 -8.65 -10.05
CA CYS A 366 22.66 -9.61 -10.88
C CYS A 366 21.72 -10.64 -11.51
N PHE A 367 20.78 -11.24 -10.77
CA PHE A 367 19.78 -12.16 -11.35
C PHE A 367 18.89 -11.51 -12.41
N VAL A 368 18.39 -10.29 -12.16
CA VAL A 368 17.56 -9.55 -13.15
C VAL A 368 18.39 -9.26 -14.41
N VAL A 369 19.62 -8.76 -14.26
CA VAL A 369 20.54 -8.47 -15.37
C VAL A 369 20.88 -9.75 -16.14
N ILE A 370 21.21 -10.85 -15.45
CA ILE A 370 21.50 -12.15 -16.09
C ILE A 370 20.27 -12.66 -16.86
N THR A 371 19.07 -12.60 -16.26
CA THR A 371 17.87 -13.11 -16.93
C THR A 371 17.49 -12.28 -18.16
N MET A 372 17.61 -10.96 -18.09
CA MET A 372 17.32 -10.05 -19.21
C MET A 372 18.37 -10.15 -20.32
N PHE A 373 19.67 -10.06 -19.99
CA PHE A 373 20.73 -9.87 -20.99
C PHE A 373 21.50 -11.15 -21.35
N TYR A 374 21.37 -12.23 -20.57
CA TYR A 374 21.98 -13.52 -20.85
C TYR A 374 20.94 -14.57 -21.27
N LYS A 375 19.91 -14.84 -20.45
CA LYS A 375 18.86 -15.82 -20.79
C LYS A 375 17.83 -15.30 -21.80
N ARG A 376 17.59 -13.98 -21.82
CA ARG A 376 16.61 -13.31 -22.67
C ARG A 376 15.17 -13.82 -22.47
N ASP A 377 14.85 -14.22 -21.25
CA ASP A 377 13.56 -14.79 -20.87
C ASP A 377 12.72 -13.72 -20.18
N ILE A 378 11.74 -13.17 -20.91
CA ILE A 378 10.92 -12.04 -20.45
C ILE A 378 10.08 -12.43 -19.24
N LEU A 379 9.44 -13.61 -19.25
CA LEU A 379 8.56 -13.98 -18.15
C LEU A 379 9.37 -14.23 -16.89
N LEU A 380 10.53 -14.89 -17.02
CA LEU A 380 11.42 -15.10 -15.88
C LEU A 380 11.93 -13.76 -15.31
N ALA A 381 12.39 -12.86 -16.18
CA ALA A 381 12.80 -11.52 -15.76
C ALA A 381 11.65 -10.80 -15.05
N PHE A 382 10.43 -10.88 -15.59
CA PHE A 382 9.24 -10.29 -14.99
C PHE A 382 8.91 -10.90 -13.63
N LEU A 383 9.00 -12.22 -13.45
CA LEU A 383 8.76 -12.87 -12.16
C LEU A 383 9.76 -12.40 -11.10
N PHE A 384 11.04 -12.26 -11.44
CA PHE A 384 12.05 -11.71 -10.52
C PHE A 384 11.80 -10.24 -10.18
N ILE A 385 11.48 -9.42 -11.18
CA ILE A 385 11.13 -8.00 -10.98
C ILE A 385 9.89 -7.91 -10.08
N TYR A 386 8.85 -8.70 -10.35
CA TYR A 386 7.60 -8.69 -9.60
C TYR A 386 7.81 -9.09 -8.15
N PHE A 387 8.50 -10.20 -7.90
CA PHE A 387 8.81 -10.68 -6.55
C PHE A 387 9.46 -9.59 -5.67
N TRP A 388 10.31 -8.76 -6.28
CA TRP A 388 10.98 -7.68 -5.57
C TRP A 388 10.18 -6.42 -5.45
N ALA A 389 9.51 -6.05 -6.53
CA ALA A 389 8.54 -4.97 -6.45
C ALA A 389 7.55 -5.26 -5.31
N THR A 390 7.07 -6.50 -5.16
CA THR A 390 6.16 -6.83 -4.06
C THR A 390 6.81 -6.78 -2.68
N TYR A 391 8.05 -7.23 -2.52
CA TYR A 391 8.81 -7.08 -1.28
C TYR A 391 8.96 -5.61 -0.85
N LEU A 392 9.27 -4.73 -1.82
CA LEU A 392 9.50 -3.30 -1.57
C LEU A 392 8.21 -2.54 -1.37
N ILE A 393 7.15 -2.94 -2.07
CA ILE A 393 5.82 -2.37 -1.88
C ILE A 393 5.31 -2.73 -0.48
N HIS A 394 5.38 -4.00 -0.08
CA HIS A 394 4.91 -4.45 1.23
C HIS A 394 5.59 -5.77 1.69
N SER A 395 6.65 -5.64 2.50
CA SER A 395 7.53 -6.75 2.89
C SER A 395 6.89 -7.80 3.80
N SER A 396 5.70 -7.56 4.36
CA SER A 396 4.99 -8.58 5.14
C SER A 396 4.02 -9.42 4.31
N GLU A 397 3.71 -9.04 3.07
CA GLU A 397 2.72 -9.73 2.22
C GLU A 397 3.25 -10.17 0.86
N TRP A 398 4.49 -9.83 0.50
CA TRP A 398 5.07 -10.25 -0.77
C TRP A 398 5.06 -11.77 -0.99
N MET A 399 5.23 -12.56 0.08
CA MET A 399 5.21 -14.03 0.02
C MET A 399 3.84 -14.54 -0.40
N LEU A 400 2.78 -13.95 0.15
CA LEU A 400 1.40 -14.29 -0.16
C LEU A 400 1.15 -14.17 -1.67
N PHE A 401 1.41 -12.98 -2.24
CA PHE A 401 1.16 -12.74 -3.66
C PHE A 401 2.10 -13.54 -4.56
N SER A 402 3.37 -13.68 -4.18
CA SER A 402 4.36 -14.47 -4.93
C SER A 402 4.00 -15.95 -4.97
N PHE A 403 3.50 -16.53 -3.87
CA PHE A 403 3.14 -17.94 -3.79
C PHE A 403 1.91 -18.27 -4.64
N ILE A 404 0.87 -17.41 -4.59
CA ILE A 404 -0.29 -17.54 -5.46
C ILE A 404 0.13 -17.45 -6.94
N LEU A 405 1.05 -16.53 -7.27
CA LEU A 405 1.53 -16.35 -8.62
C LEU A 405 2.32 -17.56 -9.16
N ILE A 406 3.22 -18.11 -8.34
CA ILE A 406 3.98 -19.32 -8.68
C ILE A 406 3.03 -20.49 -8.90
N LEU A 407 2.05 -20.69 -8.02
CA LEU A 407 1.04 -21.72 -8.20
C LEU A 407 0.26 -21.51 -9.50
N TYR A 408 -0.21 -20.30 -9.76
CA TYR A 408 -0.95 -19.97 -10.97
C TYR A 408 -0.15 -20.31 -12.23
N TYR A 409 1.15 -19.96 -12.26
CA TYR A 409 2.06 -20.34 -13.35
C TYR A 409 2.22 -21.86 -13.48
N LEU A 410 2.40 -22.58 -12.36
CA LEU A 410 2.51 -24.05 -12.37
C LEU A 410 1.24 -24.73 -12.90
N VAL A 411 0.07 -24.22 -12.53
CA VAL A 411 -1.21 -24.76 -13.01
C VAL A 411 -1.38 -24.56 -14.51
N LEU A 412 -1.00 -23.39 -15.04
CA LEU A 412 -1.00 -23.16 -16.49
C LEU A 412 -0.09 -24.15 -17.23
N ARG A 413 1.07 -24.49 -16.64
CA ARG A 413 1.97 -25.51 -17.19
C ARG A 413 1.39 -26.92 -17.17
N ILE A 414 0.78 -27.31 -16.06
CA ILE A 414 0.10 -28.61 -15.96
C ILE A 414 -0.98 -28.73 -17.04
N MET A 415 -1.70 -27.64 -17.32
CA MET A 415 -2.70 -27.62 -18.38
C MET A 415 -2.12 -27.75 -19.79
N GLU A 416 -1.04 -27.02 -20.11
CA GLU A 416 -0.36 -27.15 -21.39
C GLU A 416 0.15 -28.57 -21.60
N TRP A 417 0.70 -29.22 -20.57
CA TRP A 417 1.14 -30.61 -20.66
C TRP A 417 -0.02 -31.57 -20.92
N LYS A 418 -1.16 -31.36 -20.25
CA LYS A 418 -2.38 -32.13 -20.49
C LYS A 418 -2.85 -32.03 -21.93
N GLU A 419 -2.90 -30.82 -22.51
CA GLU A 419 -3.30 -30.62 -23.91
C GLU A 419 -2.38 -31.36 -24.88
N ASN A 420 -1.10 -31.50 -24.54
CA ASN A 420 -0.12 -32.28 -25.29
C ASN A 420 -0.16 -33.79 -24.99
N GLY A 421 -1.17 -34.27 -24.26
CA GLY A 421 -1.34 -35.69 -23.89
C GLY A 421 -0.36 -36.18 -22.81
N GLN A 422 0.36 -35.28 -22.15
CA GLN A 422 1.35 -35.60 -21.12
C GLN A 422 0.80 -35.29 -19.72
N TYR A 423 1.11 -36.16 -18.74
CA TYR A 423 0.85 -35.90 -17.32
C TYR A 423 -0.62 -35.68 -16.90
N MET A 424 -1.54 -36.51 -17.41
CA MET A 424 -2.96 -36.49 -17.02
C MET A 424 -3.19 -36.62 -15.50
N ASP A 425 -2.31 -37.35 -14.80
CA ASP A 425 -2.40 -37.55 -13.35
C ASP A 425 -2.28 -36.23 -12.57
N LEU A 426 -1.40 -35.31 -12.99
CA LEU A 426 -1.21 -34.01 -12.33
C LEU A 426 -2.46 -33.12 -12.46
N TYR A 427 -3.17 -33.22 -13.58
CA TYR A 427 -4.44 -32.55 -13.76
C TYR A 427 -5.51 -33.09 -12.79
N TYR A 428 -5.65 -34.42 -12.67
CA TYR A 428 -6.62 -35.02 -11.76
C TYR A 428 -6.26 -34.76 -10.29
N ILE A 429 -4.98 -34.73 -9.93
CA ILE A 429 -4.52 -34.30 -8.60
C ILE A 429 -4.96 -32.86 -8.31
N SER A 430 -4.83 -31.96 -9.30
CA SER A 430 -5.21 -30.56 -9.14
C SER A 430 -6.73 -30.39 -8.96
N VAL A 431 -7.54 -31.16 -9.68
CA VAL A 431 -9.00 -31.20 -9.47
C VAL A 431 -9.35 -31.84 -8.11
N GLY A 432 -8.65 -32.91 -7.73
CA GLY A 432 -8.78 -33.55 -6.42
C GLY A 432 -8.49 -32.58 -5.27
N PHE A 433 -7.49 -31.70 -5.43
CA PHE A 433 -7.18 -30.64 -4.46
C PHE A 433 -8.32 -29.63 -4.29
N VAL A 434 -9.00 -29.26 -5.38
CA VAL A 434 -10.19 -28.38 -5.31
C VAL A 434 -11.29 -29.05 -4.49
N ILE A 435 -11.61 -30.31 -4.79
CA ILE A 435 -12.62 -31.08 -4.06
C ILE A 435 -12.24 -31.21 -2.59
N PHE A 436 -10.99 -31.58 -2.31
CA PHE A 436 -10.45 -31.68 -0.96
C PHE A 436 -10.60 -30.37 -0.19
N THR A 437 -10.28 -29.23 -0.79
CA THR A 437 -10.38 -27.92 -0.14
C THR A 437 -11.83 -27.62 0.26
N PHE A 438 -12.78 -27.84 -0.65
CA PHE A 438 -14.19 -27.59 -0.35
C PHE A 438 -14.74 -28.56 0.71
N LEU A 439 -14.35 -29.84 0.67
CA LEU A 439 -14.72 -30.80 1.71
C LEU A 439 -14.12 -30.43 3.06
N PHE A 440 -12.84 -30.05 3.09
CA PHE A 440 -12.16 -29.57 4.29
C PHE A 440 -12.86 -28.36 4.89
N PHE A 441 -13.19 -27.37 4.04
CA PHE A 441 -13.97 -26.20 4.44
C PHE A 441 -15.33 -26.59 5.04
N ILE A 442 -16.11 -27.45 4.37
CA ILE A 442 -17.43 -27.87 4.84
C ILE A 442 -17.33 -28.65 6.15
N PHE A 443 -16.39 -29.58 6.27
CA PHE A 443 -16.20 -30.36 7.49
C PHE A 443 -15.78 -29.47 8.66
N GLN A 444 -14.98 -28.43 8.43
CA GLN A 444 -14.61 -27.48 9.46
C GLN A 444 -15.77 -26.56 9.83
N TRP A 445 -16.56 -26.12 8.83
CA TRP A 445 -17.77 -25.31 9.02
C TRP A 445 -18.85 -26.01 9.85
N VAL A 446 -19.08 -27.30 9.58
CA VAL A 446 -20.07 -28.12 10.32
C VAL A 446 -19.52 -28.58 11.68
N GLY A 447 -18.22 -28.41 11.94
CA GLY A 447 -17.58 -28.84 13.19
C GLY A 447 -17.29 -30.34 13.26
N ILE A 448 -17.26 -31.04 12.12
CA ILE A 448 -16.83 -32.46 12.05
C ILE A 448 -15.33 -32.56 12.32
N ILE A 449 -14.55 -31.60 11.80
CA ILE A 449 -13.13 -31.40 12.12
C ILE A 449 -13.00 -30.05 12.82
N ASN A 450 -12.22 -30.00 13.91
CA ASN A 450 -11.93 -28.76 14.60
C ASN A 450 -10.42 -28.64 14.79
N PHE A 451 -9.79 -27.77 14.01
CA PHE A 451 -8.40 -27.39 14.22
C PHE A 451 -8.38 -26.13 15.08
N GLU A 452 -7.93 -26.28 16.32
CA GLU A 452 -7.62 -25.13 17.17
C GLU A 452 -6.48 -24.31 16.55
N ASN A 453 -6.48 -23.01 16.81
CA ASN A 453 -5.47 -22.10 16.31
C ASN A 453 -4.09 -22.53 16.81
N ASN A 454 -3.26 -23.03 15.90
CA ASN A 454 -1.92 -23.48 16.16
C ASN A 454 -0.94 -22.43 15.66
N ALA A 455 -0.77 -21.36 16.44
CA ALA A 455 0.07 -20.21 16.10
C ALA A 455 1.58 -20.53 16.04
N VAL A 456 1.97 -21.80 16.06
CA VAL A 456 3.38 -22.26 16.06
C VAL A 456 4.16 -21.61 14.91
N PHE A 457 3.63 -21.58 13.69
CA PHE A 457 4.39 -20.97 12.60
C PHE A 457 4.55 -19.46 12.78
N SER A 458 3.49 -18.71 13.08
CA SER A 458 3.60 -17.26 13.30
C SER A 458 4.42 -16.89 14.54
N GLU A 459 4.36 -17.69 15.59
CA GLU A 459 5.09 -17.46 16.84
C GLU A 459 6.59 -17.67 16.64
N TYR A 460 7.00 -18.77 16.01
CA TYR A 460 8.41 -19.07 15.77
C TYR A 460 9.01 -18.32 14.58
N ALA A 461 8.28 -18.20 13.46
CA ALA A 461 8.83 -17.60 12.23
C ALA A 461 8.72 -16.07 12.22
N LEU A 462 7.68 -15.50 12.84
CA LEU A 462 7.40 -14.07 12.75
C LEU A 462 7.48 -13.33 14.10
N LYS A 463 7.72 -14.04 15.21
CA LYS A 463 7.74 -13.48 16.58
C LYS A 463 6.48 -12.66 16.93
N PHE A 464 5.35 -12.91 16.26
CA PHE A 464 4.10 -12.21 16.52
C PHE A 464 3.35 -12.91 17.66
N GLN A 465 3.50 -12.40 18.89
CA GLN A 465 2.70 -12.82 20.04
C GLN A 465 1.38 -12.02 20.07
N GLY A 466 0.23 -12.69 20.14
CA GLY A 466 -1.08 -12.04 20.36
C GLY A 466 -2.22 -12.41 19.40
N TYR A 467 -1.99 -13.28 18.42
CA TYR A 467 -3.04 -13.72 17.47
C TYR A 467 -3.70 -15.05 17.84
N SER A 468 -3.51 -15.56 19.06
CA SER A 468 -4.11 -16.82 19.53
C SER A 468 -5.64 -16.82 19.47
N THR A 469 -6.28 -15.65 19.42
CA THR A 469 -7.74 -15.48 19.31
C THR A 469 -8.30 -15.51 17.88
N ILE A 470 -7.46 -15.58 16.84
CA ILE A 470 -7.91 -15.66 15.44
C ILE A 470 -8.02 -17.13 15.01
N ASP A 471 -9.16 -17.73 15.32
CA ASP A 471 -9.50 -19.10 14.91
C ASP A 471 -10.35 -19.14 13.62
N PHE A 472 -10.79 -20.34 13.23
CA PHE A 472 -11.65 -20.53 12.08
C PHE A 472 -12.98 -19.76 12.20
N SER A 473 -13.61 -19.78 13.39
CA SER A 473 -14.88 -19.07 13.62
C SER A 473 -14.72 -17.58 13.41
N TRP A 474 -13.67 -16.99 13.97
CA TRP A 474 -13.37 -15.57 13.79
C TRP A 474 -13.14 -15.22 12.32
N LYS A 475 -12.42 -16.07 11.58
CA LYS A 475 -12.16 -15.87 10.15
C LYS A 475 -13.45 -15.91 9.35
N MET A 476 -14.35 -16.82 9.66
CA MET A 476 -15.64 -16.87 8.99
C MET A 476 -16.51 -15.66 9.30
N ASP A 477 -16.59 -15.27 10.57
CA ASP A 477 -17.22 -14.03 11.01
C ASP A 477 -16.65 -12.81 10.27
N ALA A 478 -15.33 -12.79 10.10
CA ALA A 478 -14.61 -11.77 9.36
C ALA A 478 -14.99 -11.76 7.88
N LEU A 479 -15.05 -12.91 7.21
CA LEU A 479 -15.53 -12.99 5.82
C LEU A 479 -16.97 -12.49 5.71
N GLU A 480 -17.87 -12.89 6.61
CA GLU A 480 -19.27 -12.47 6.56
C GLU A 480 -19.45 -10.98 6.83
N LYS A 481 -18.78 -10.44 7.86
CA LYS A 481 -18.89 -9.04 8.27
C LYS A 481 -18.19 -8.10 7.31
N TRP A 482 -17.08 -8.54 6.71
CA TRP A 482 -16.23 -7.65 5.94
C TRP A 482 -16.40 -7.81 4.45
N SER A 483 -16.74 -8.99 3.93
CA SER A 483 -16.97 -9.20 2.50
C SER A 483 -18.47 -9.26 2.16
N ASN A 484 -18.79 -9.51 0.88
CA ASN A 484 -20.15 -9.84 0.48
C ASN A 484 -20.27 -11.38 0.35
N PRO A 485 -20.95 -12.07 1.29
CA PRO A 485 -21.06 -13.53 1.27
C PRO A 485 -21.77 -14.06 0.01
N ILE A 486 -22.64 -13.26 -0.61
CA ILE A 486 -23.32 -13.63 -1.86
C ILE A 486 -22.30 -13.83 -2.99
N LEU A 487 -21.25 -13.00 -3.06
CA LEU A 487 -20.18 -13.16 -4.05
C LEU A 487 -19.37 -14.44 -3.82
N LEU A 488 -19.12 -14.82 -2.57
CA LEU A 488 -18.41 -16.07 -2.27
C LEU A 488 -19.25 -17.30 -2.66
N ILE A 489 -20.54 -17.28 -2.39
CA ILE A 489 -21.47 -18.34 -2.81
C ILE A 489 -21.50 -18.45 -4.34
N LEU A 490 -21.63 -17.32 -5.04
CA LEU A 490 -21.60 -17.28 -6.50
C LEU A 490 -20.27 -17.78 -7.07
N ALA A 491 -19.13 -17.45 -6.43
CA ALA A 491 -17.83 -17.98 -6.83
C ALA A 491 -17.72 -19.50 -6.65
N GLY A 492 -18.30 -20.05 -5.58
CA GLY A 492 -18.45 -21.49 -5.38
C GLY A 492 -19.29 -22.15 -6.49
N MET A 493 -20.45 -21.57 -6.81
CA MET A 493 -21.29 -22.03 -7.92
C MET A 493 -20.57 -21.95 -9.28
N GLY A 494 -19.85 -20.86 -9.52
CA GLY A 494 -19.02 -20.67 -10.71
C GLY A 494 -17.94 -21.76 -10.83
N SER A 495 -17.30 -22.11 -9.71
CA SER A 495 -16.32 -23.19 -9.64
C SER A 495 -16.95 -24.54 -10.02
N LEU A 496 -18.14 -24.85 -9.50
CA LEU A 496 -18.89 -26.04 -9.86
C LEU A 496 -19.23 -26.05 -11.36
N PHE A 497 -19.68 -24.94 -11.93
CA PHE A 497 -19.96 -24.85 -13.36
C PHE A 497 -18.72 -25.07 -14.23
N VAL A 498 -17.56 -24.55 -13.84
CA VAL A 498 -16.30 -24.83 -14.58
C VAL A 498 -16.01 -26.33 -14.61
N LEU A 499 -16.15 -27.01 -13.46
CA LEU A 499 -15.88 -28.44 -13.35
C LEU A 499 -16.92 -29.29 -14.09
N LEU A 500 -18.21 -29.00 -13.92
CA LEU A 500 -19.32 -29.77 -14.51
C LEU A 500 -19.44 -29.58 -16.02
N TYR A 501 -19.26 -28.36 -16.53
CA TYR A 501 -19.29 -28.07 -17.96
C TYR A 501 -17.92 -28.20 -18.63
N ASN A 502 -16.92 -28.69 -17.89
CA ASN A 502 -15.59 -28.99 -18.38
C ASN A 502 -14.92 -27.81 -19.12
N ARG A 503 -15.06 -26.61 -18.56
CA ARG A 503 -14.54 -25.36 -19.15
C ARG A 503 -13.03 -25.26 -18.90
N TYR A 504 -12.26 -26.02 -19.66
CA TYR A 504 -10.82 -26.19 -19.44
C TYR A 504 -10.06 -24.88 -19.24
N GLY A 505 -10.27 -23.88 -20.11
CA GLY A 505 -9.58 -22.58 -20.02
C GLY A 505 -9.78 -21.82 -18.70
N ASP A 506 -10.82 -22.15 -17.94
CA ASP A 506 -11.18 -21.48 -16.68
C ASP A 506 -10.65 -22.21 -15.42
N ILE A 507 -10.13 -23.43 -15.58
CA ILE A 507 -9.63 -24.26 -14.47
C ILE A 507 -8.51 -23.60 -13.64
N PRO A 508 -7.56 -22.82 -14.21
CA PRO A 508 -6.54 -22.13 -13.42
C PRO A 508 -7.14 -21.21 -12.36
N LEU A 509 -8.29 -20.60 -12.66
CA LEU A 509 -8.99 -19.71 -11.75
C LEU A 509 -9.66 -20.47 -10.62
N VAL A 510 -10.19 -21.68 -10.88
CA VAL A 510 -10.79 -22.54 -9.85
C VAL A 510 -9.73 -23.08 -8.90
N ILE A 511 -8.58 -23.53 -9.42
CA ILE A 511 -7.48 -24.00 -8.58
C ILE A 511 -6.89 -22.84 -7.78
N GLY A 512 -6.70 -21.67 -8.40
CA GLY A 512 -6.27 -20.46 -7.70
C GLY A 512 -7.24 -20.06 -6.58
N PHE A 513 -8.55 -20.08 -6.86
CA PHE A 513 -9.59 -19.84 -5.86
C PHE A 513 -9.50 -20.81 -4.69
N ALA A 514 -9.53 -22.12 -4.97
CA ALA A 514 -9.45 -23.15 -3.95
C ALA A 514 -8.19 -23.00 -3.11
N PHE A 515 -7.03 -22.76 -3.73
CA PHE A 515 -5.79 -22.60 -3.00
C PHE A 515 -5.80 -21.42 -2.03
N VAL A 516 -6.29 -20.26 -2.46
CA VAL A 516 -6.35 -19.09 -1.57
C VAL A 516 -7.36 -19.33 -0.44
N VAL A 517 -8.49 -19.98 -0.72
CA VAL A 517 -9.46 -20.41 0.32
C VAL A 517 -8.81 -21.37 1.30
N PHE A 518 -8.06 -22.37 0.82
CA PHE A 518 -7.34 -23.33 1.64
C PHE A 518 -6.36 -22.64 2.59
N LEU A 519 -5.54 -21.71 2.07
CA LEU A 519 -4.59 -20.96 2.89
C LEU A 519 -5.30 -20.09 3.93
N TYR A 520 -6.42 -19.46 3.55
CA TYR A 520 -7.22 -18.65 4.45
C TYR A 520 -7.72 -19.43 5.68
N ILE A 521 -8.21 -20.66 5.47
CA ILE A 521 -8.80 -21.49 6.53
C ILE A 521 -7.81 -22.32 7.35
N LEU A 522 -6.52 -22.31 7.01
CA LEU A 522 -5.48 -22.93 7.84
C LEU A 522 -5.58 -22.45 9.30
N PRO A 523 -5.27 -23.30 10.30
CA PRO A 523 -5.36 -22.96 11.72
C PRO A 523 -4.20 -22.07 12.18
N GLU A 524 -3.96 -20.99 11.44
CA GLU A 524 -2.89 -20.03 11.68
C GLU A 524 -3.48 -18.62 11.62
N GLY A 525 -3.36 -17.89 12.73
CA GLY A 525 -4.01 -16.60 12.93
C GLY A 525 -3.65 -15.56 11.87
N THR A 526 -2.47 -15.63 11.25
CA THR A 526 -2.02 -14.66 10.22
C THR A 526 -2.61 -14.92 8.83
N THR A 527 -3.22 -16.08 8.57
CA THR A 527 -3.67 -16.42 7.21
C THR A 527 -4.98 -15.75 6.79
N TYR A 528 -5.65 -15.02 7.68
CA TYR A 528 -6.80 -14.17 7.29
C TYR A 528 -6.44 -13.16 6.18
N ARG A 529 -5.16 -12.78 6.08
CA ARG A 529 -4.66 -11.83 5.07
C ARG A 529 -4.73 -12.37 3.65
N PHE A 530 -4.80 -13.69 3.46
CA PHE A 530 -4.94 -14.32 2.15
C PHE A 530 -6.26 -13.93 1.45
N SER A 531 -7.26 -13.44 2.19
CA SER A 531 -8.54 -12.99 1.64
C SER A 531 -8.41 -11.95 0.52
N GLN A 532 -7.38 -11.09 0.57
CA GLN A 532 -7.15 -10.08 -0.47
C GLN A 532 -6.79 -10.70 -1.84
N GLY A 533 -6.12 -11.85 -1.82
CA GLY A 533 -5.79 -12.61 -3.03
C GLY A 533 -7.00 -13.25 -3.71
N LEU A 534 -8.17 -13.29 -3.07
CA LEU A 534 -9.39 -13.90 -3.61
C LEU A 534 -10.06 -13.06 -4.70
N ALA A 535 -9.87 -11.74 -4.69
CA ALA A 535 -10.61 -10.82 -5.55
C ALA A 535 -10.63 -11.19 -7.05
N PRO A 536 -9.49 -11.51 -7.71
CA PRO A 536 -9.54 -11.87 -9.11
C PRO A 536 -10.33 -13.15 -9.39
N PHE A 537 -10.27 -14.11 -8.49
CA PHE A 537 -10.96 -15.38 -8.66
C PHE A 537 -12.45 -15.25 -8.34
N VAL A 538 -12.81 -14.60 -7.24
CA VAL A 538 -14.20 -14.35 -6.85
C VAL A 538 -14.92 -13.52 -7.90
N GLY A 539 -14.30 -12.46 -8.41
CA GLY A 539 -14.89 -11.62 -9.46
C GLY A 539 -15.23 -12.41 -10.72
N TYR A 540 -14.27 -13.19 -11.24
CA TYR A 540 -14.48 -13.99 -12.46
C TYR A 540 -15.52 -15.10 -12.26
N LEU A 541 -15.39 -15.90 -11.20
CA LEU A 541 -16.25 -17.06 -10.96
C LEU A 541 -17.69 -16.63 -10.65
N SER A 542 -17.87 -15.51 -9.91
CA SER A 542 -19.20 -14.93 -9.68
C SER A 542 -19.85 -14.45 -10.98
N ALA A 543 -19.08 -13.80 -11.87
CA ALA A 543 -19.57 -13.37 -13.17
C ALA A 543 -19.98 -14.55 -14.05
N LEU A 544 -19.18 -15.62 -14.05
CA LEU A 544 -19.50 -16.85 -14.75
C LEU A 544 -20.80 -17.49 -14.23
N ALA A 545 -20.98 -17.56 -12.91
CA ALA A 545 -22.19 -18.09 -12.30
C ALA A 545 -23.43 -17.30 -12.74
N ILE A 546 -23.38 -15.96 -12.66
CA ILE A 546 -24.52 -15.10 -13.06
C ILE A 546 -24.83 -15.22 -14.55
N ILE A 547 -23.82 -15.30 -15.42
CA ILE A 547 -24.07 -15.47 -16.86
C ILE A 547 -24.71 -16.82 -17.16
N THR A 548 -24.27 -17.87 -16.46
CA THR A 548 -24.79 -19.23 -16.64
C THR A 548 -26.24 -19.32 -16.15
N ILE A 549 -26.53 -18.80 -14.95
CA ILE A 549 -27.90 -18.70 -14.39
C ILE A 549 -28.78 -17.84 -15.29
N GLY A 550 -28.29 -16.68 -15.73
CA GLY A 550 -29.02 -15.78 -16.64
C GLY A 550 -29.35 -16.45 -17.97
N GLY A 551 -28.55 -17.42 -18.41
CA GLY A 551 -28.81 -18.23 -19.62
C GLY A 551 -30.08 -19.08 -19.54
N ILE A 552 -30.62 -19.32 -18.35
CA ILE A 552 -31.87 -20.06 -18.13
C ILE A 552 -33.09 -19.21 -18.54
N PHE A 553 -32.98 -17.89 -18.51
CA PHE A 553 -34.08 -16.96 -18.78
C PHE A 553 -34.13 -16.50 -20.25
N ARG A 554 -35.32 -16.13 -20.74
CA ARG A 554 -35.50 -15.55 -22.08
C ARG A 554 -34.71 -14.23 -22.22
N HIS A 555 -34.42 -13.81 -23.45
CA HIS A 555 -33.46 -12.72 -23.74
C HIS A 555 -33.72 -11.41 -22.97
N TYR A 556 -34.97 -10.91 -22.94
CA TYR A 556 -35.31 -9.67 -22.22
C TYR A 556 -35.30 -9.84 -20.69
N SER A 557 -35.80 -10.98 -20.18
CA SER A 557 -35.74 -11.30 -18.76
C SER A 557 -34.30 -11.50 -18.26
N LYS A 558 -33.40 -12.02 -19.11
CA LYS A 558 -31.98 -12.24 -18.77
C LYS A 558 -31.27 -10.94 -18.40
N SER A 559 -31.37 -9.92 -19.25
CA SER A 559 -30.72 -8.63 -18.99
C SER A 559 -31.26 -7.96 -17.74
N LEU A 560 -32.57 -8.04 -17.51
CA LEU A 560 -33.21 -7.53 -16.30
C LEU A 560 -32.74 -8.27 -15.04
N VAL A 561 -32.69 -9.61 -15.09
CA VAL A 561 -32.21 -10.44 -13.96
C VAL A 561 -30.75 -10.12 -13.64
N ILE A 562 -29.89 -10.03 -14.65
CA ILE A 562 -28.47 -9.66 -14.45
C ILE A 562 -28.36 -8.27 -13.83
N LEU A 563 -29.13 -7.29 -14.32
CA LEU A 563 -29.14 -5.94 -13.76
C LEU A 563 -29.60 -5.94 -12.30
N LEU A 564 -30.67 -6.66 -11.98
CA LEU A 564 -31.17 -6.79 -10.61
C LEU A 564 -30.10 -7.41 -9.69
N PHE A 565 -29.41 -8.46 -10.13
CA PHE A 565 -28.29 -9.03 -9.37
C PHE A 565 -27.18 -8.01 -9.12
N VAL A 566 -26.78 -7.23 -10.15
CA VAL A 566 -25.75 -6.19 -9.99
C VAL A 566 -26.21 -5.14 -8.98
N VAL A 567 -27.45 -4.66 -9.07
CA VAL A 567 -27.99 -3.66 -8.13
C VAL A 567 -28.03 -4.21 -6.70
N VAL A 568 -28.55 -5.42 -6.49
CA VAL A 568 -28.59 -6.07 -5.17
C VAL A 568 -27.18 -6.25 -4.61
N LEU A 569 -26.24 -6.72 -5.42
CA LEU A 569 -24.85 -6.89 -5.00
C LEU A 569 -24.21 -5.55 -4.62
N VAL A 570 -24.40 -4.49 -5.40
CA VAL A 570 -23.89 -3.16 -5.04
C VAL A 570 -24.49 -2.69 -3.71
N VAL A 571 -25.81 -2.75 -3.55
CA VAL A 571 -26.51 -2.29 -2.33
C VAL A 571 -26.08 -3.09 -1.10
N THR A 572 -26.09 -4.42 -1.17
CA THR A 572 -25.65 -5.29 -0.06
C THR A 572 -24.21 -5.05 0.33
N SER A 573 -23.36 -4.67 -0.64
CA SER A 573 -21.96 -4.36 -0.37
C SER A 573 -21.78 -2.97 0.27
N LEU A 574 -22.73 -2.04 0.16
CA LEU A 574 -22.64 -0.78 0.91
C LEU A 574 -22.82 -1.00 2.43
N ASN A 575 -23.48 -2.08 2.86
CA ASN A 575 -23.72 -2.35 4.27
C ASN A 575 -22.42 -2.57 5.08
N PRO A 576 -21.45 -3.40 4.64
CA PRO A 576 -20.14 -3.49 5.28
C PRO A 576 -19.38 -2.15 5.35
N ILE A 577 -19.45 -1.31 4.30
CA ILE A 577 -18.82 0.02 4.33
C ILE A 577 -19.47 0.88 5.41
N TYR A 578 -20.79 0.93 5.41
CA TYR A 578 -21.57 1.70 6.37
C TYR A 578 -21.32 1.22 7.79
N SER A 579 -21.40 -0.08 8.05
CA SER A 579 -21.21 -0.64 9.39
C SER A 579 -19.79 -0.41 9.93
N HIS A 580 -18.77 -0.43 9.06
CA HIS A 580 -17.37 -0.20 9.44
C HIS A 580 -17.04 1.28 9.69
N HIS A 581 -17.74 2.20 9.04
CA HIS A 581 -17.45 3.64 9.11
C HIS A 581 -18.52 4.47 9.83
N LYS A 582 -19.63 3.86 10.24
CA LYS A 582 -20.68 4.53 11.01
C LYS A 582 -20.08 4.99 12.35
N PRO A 583 -20.10 6.29 12.67
CA PRO A 583 -19.78 6.75 14.02
C PRO A 583 -20.88 6.24 14.96
N TYR A 584 -20.58 5.19 15.75
CA TYR A 584 -21.53 4.70 16.75
C TYR A 584 -21.43 5.52 18.04
N GLY A 585 -22.56 6.05 18.49
CA GLY A 585 -22.69 6.57 19.84
C GLY A 585 -22.44 5.46 20.86
N GLY A 586 -21.27 5.46 21.50
CA GLY A 586 -20.98 4.62 22.68
C GLY A 586 -19.76 3.67 22.66
N TYR A 587 -19.03 3.49 21.54
CA TYR A 587 -17.86 2.55 21.34
C TYR A 587 -18.20 1.03 21.37
N PRO A 588 -17.40 0.07 20.83
CA PRO A 588 -16.18 0.08 19.97
C PRO A 588 -16.34 -0.71 18.62
N VAL A 589 -15.26 -0.76 17.80
CA VAL A 589 -15.08 -1.35 16.43
C VAL A 589 -15.17 -0.29 15.30
N GLY A 590 -13.99 0.08 14.76
CA GLY A 590 -13.80 1.15 13.76
C GLY A 590 -13.07 2.41 14.30
N ASN A 591 -11.94 2.22 15.00
CA ASN A 591 -11.05 3.29 15.49
C ASN A 591 -10.14 3.77 14.33
N PRO A 592 -9.52 4.98 14.28
CA PRO A 592 -9.78 6.31 14.86
C PRO A 592 -9.87 7.41 13.76
N GLN A 593 -10.91 8.25 13.77
CA GLN A 593 -11.00 9.39 12.86
C GLN A 593 -10.07 10.52 13.35
N LEU A 594 -9.19 11.05 12.49
CA LEU A 594 -8.53 12.32 12.79
C LEU A 594 -9.60 13.42 12.74
N ALA A 595 -9.77 14.17 13.82
CA ALA A 595 -10.73 15.26 13.81
C ALA A 595 -10.20 16.49 13.06
N ASP A 596 -11.09 17.30 12.50
CA ASP A 596 -10.72 18.51 11.74
C ASP A 596 -9.83 19.45 12.56
N TYR A 597 -10.13 19.63 13.85
CA TYR A 597 -9.33 20.47 14.75
C TYR A 597 -7.92 19.91 14.97
N GLU A 598 -7.73 18.59 14.96
CA GLU A 598 -6.41 17.96 15.09
C GLU A 598 -5.59 18.15 13.82
N TYR A 599 -6.24 18.04 12.66
CA TYR A 599 -5.62 18.29 11.37
C TYR A 599 -5.18 19.76 11.25
N ASN A 600 -6.08 20.70 11.55
CA ASN A 600 -5.81 22.14 11.50
C ASN A 600 -4.71 22.53 12.49
N ALA A 601 -4.71 21.97 13.70
CA ALA A 601 -3.67 22.21 14.69
C ALA A 601 -2.31 21.62 14.24
N ALA A 602 -2.29 20.44 13.63
CA ALA A 602 -1.06 19.87 13.08
C ALA A 602 -0.50 20.69 11.91
N GLU A 603 -1.37 21.18 11.02
CA GLU A 603 -0.97 22.11 9.97
C GLU A 603 -0.42 23.41 10.55
N TRP A 604 -1.09 24.00 11.54
CA TRP A 604 -0.60 25.19 12.23
C TRP A 604 0.78 24.94 12.86
N MET A 605 0.98 23.85 13.60
CA MET A 605 2.27 23.50 14.21
C MET A 605 3.39 23.34 13.19
N LYS A 606 3.08 22.85 11.98
CA LYS A 606 4.08 22.69 10.91
C LYS A 606 4.76 24.01 10.56
N TYR A 607 4.00 25.09 10.52
CA TYR A 607 4.48 26.40 10.06
C TYR A 607 4.86 27.36 11.20
N ASN A 608 4.43 27.09 12.43
CA ASN A 608 4.63 27.99 13.58
C ASN A 608 5.63 27.42 14.63
N ILE A 609 5.86 26.11 14.66
CA ILE A 609 6.73 25.46 15.66
C ILE A 609 7.96 24.81 14.99
N PRO A 610 9.18 24.96 15.55
CA PRO A 610 10.40 24.36 15.01
C PRO A 610 10.30 22.83 14.82
N GLU A 611 11.07 22.30 13.87
CA GLU A 611 11.09 20.87 13.53
C GLU A 611 11.61 19.99 14.69
N ASN A 612 12.59 20.50 15.46
CA ASN A 612 13.25 19.80 16.57
C ASN A 612 12.41 19.71 17.87
N VAL A 613 11.08 19.78 17.75
CA VAL A 613 10.14 19.71 18.87
C VAL A 613 9.53 18.31 18.96
N GLY A 614 9.51 17.74 20.17
CA GLY A 614 8.78 16.51 20.50
C GLY A 614 7.36 16.83 21.02
N ILE A 615 6.42 15.94 20.74
CA ILE A 615 5.02 16.06 21.21
C ILE A 615 4.79 15.13 22.39
N VAL A 616 4.25 15.65 23.50
CA VAL A 616 3.80 14.88 24.67
C VAL A 616 2.27 14.89 24.70
N SER A 617 1.67 13.71 24.49
CA SER A 617 0.22 13.49 24.51
C SER A 617 -0.06 11.99 24.72
N ASP A 618 -1.32 11.60 24.66
CA ASP A 618 -1.67 10.20 24.39
C ASP A 618 -1.01 9.70 23.10
N GLN A 619 -0.85 8.38 23.01
CA GLN A 619 -0.13 7.78 21.89
C GLN A 619 -0.80 8.12 20.57
N PHE A 620 -2.12 8.01 20.44
CA PHE A 620 -2.78 8.21 19.16
C PHE A 620 -2.57 9.64 18.62
N THR A 621 -2.75 10.65 19.47
CA THR A 621 -2.50 12.06 19.11
C THR A 621 -1.03 12.26 18.70
N THR A 622 -0.09 11.65 19.43
CA THR A 622 1.33 11.69 19.05
C THR A 622 1.57 11.03 17.69
N PHE A 623 1.00 9.85 17.45
CA PHE A 623 1.17 9.08 16.21
C PHE A 623 0.62 9.76 14.97
N THR A 624 -0.41 10.60 15.13
CA THR A 624 -1.08 11.28 14.02
C THR A 624 -0.57 12.70 13.83
N MET A 625 -0.43 13.48 14.91
CA MET A 625 -0.03 14.88 14.80
C MET A 625 1.47 15.03 14.53
N VAL A 626 2.36 14.19 15.06
CA VAL A 626 3.81 14.29 14.80
C VAL A 626 4.12 14.22 13.30
N PRO A 627 3.62 13.22 12.54
CA PRO A 627 3.90 13.13 11.11
C PRO A 627 3.25 14.24 10.30
N LEU A 628 2.04 14.68 10.65
CA LEU A 628 1.34 15.75 9.94
C LEU A 628 2.00 17.11 10.14
N SER A 629 2.51 17.36 11.34
CA SER A 629 3.22 18.60 11.71
C SER A 629 4.73 18.56 11.45
N ASN A 630 5.25 17.44 10.93
CA ASN A 630 6.67 17.18 10.66
C ASN A 630 7.56 17.46 11.90
N LYS A 631 7.23 16.82 13.01
CA LYS A 631 7.92 16.96 14.31
C LYS A 631 8.72 15.70 14.66
N ILE A 632 9.47 15.73 15.76
CA ILE A 632 10.28 14.57 16.18
C ILE A 632 9.40 13.52 16.84
N LEU A 633 9.43 12.30 16.30
CA LEU A 633 8.76 11.16 16.92
C LEU A 633 9.62 10.61 18.06
N PHE A 634 9.43 11.20 19.24
CA PHE A 634 10.25 10.91 20.42
C PHE A 634 9.98 9.52 21.05
N PHE A 635 8.78 8.99 20.83
CA PHE A 635 8.30 7.73 21.42
C PHE A 635 8.14 6.66 20.33
N ALA A 636 8.72 5.48 20.56
CA ALA A 636 8.32 4.29 19.81
C ALA A 636 7.03 3.78 20.42
N SER A 637 6.06 3.35 19.62
CA SER A 637 5.05 2.42 20.10
C SER A 637 4.83 1.39 19.01
N GLY A 638 5.02 0.12 19.37
CA GLY A 638 4.37 -0.94 18.62
C GLY A 638 2.87 -0.87 18.88
N MET A 639 2.06 -1.25 17.91
CA MET A 639 0.59 -1.30 17.99
C MET A 639 0.05 -2.35 18.99
N GLY A 640 0.89 -2.81 19.92
CA GLY A 640 0.61 -3.88 20.85
C GLY A 640 0.59 -3.39 22.30
N ASN A 641 0.05 -4.25 23.16
CA ASN A 641 0.03 -4.11 24.61
C ASN A 641 1.40 -3.62 25.11
N LEU A 642 1.43 -2.64 26.03
CA LEU A 642 2.69 -2.06 26.54
C LEU A 642 3.67 -3.13 27.08
N LYS A 643 3.15 -4.28 27.52
CA LYS A 643 3.92 -5.50 27.86
C LYS A 643 4.93 -5.95 26.79
N TYR A 644 4.70 -5.65 25.52
CA TYR A 644 5.55 -6.05 24.40
C TYR A 644 6.38 -4.89 23.83
N THR A 645 6.32 -3.72 24.46
CA THR A 645 7.20 -2.59 24.12
C THR A 645 8.47 -2.65 24.96
N SER A 646 9.56 -2.06 24.46
CA SER A 646 10.83 -2.00 25.18
C SER A 646 10.69 -1.35 26.55
N ASN A 647 11.55 -1.73 27.50
CA ASN A 647 11.56 -1.13 28.86
C ASN A 647 11.65 0.39 28.82
N ILE A 648 12.42 0.96 27.87
CA ILE A 648 12.55 2.41 27.67
C ILE A 648 11.21 3.04 27.25
N THR A 649 10.45 2.38 26.38
CA THR A 649 9.13 2.86 25.95
C THR A 649 8.13 2.83 27.11
N GLN A 650 8.16 1.77 27.92
CA GLN A 650 7.31 1.66 29.10
C GLN A 650 7.65 2.75 30.12
N GLU A 651 8.93 2.97 30.39
CA GLU A 651 9.41 4.03 31.29
C GLU A 651 8.97 5.42 30.83
N LYS A 652 9.12 5.72 29.54
CA LYS A 652 8.66 6.99 28.96
C LYS A 652 7.15 7.19 29.13
N ASN A 653 6.34 6.18 28.83
CA ASN A 653 4.89 6.28 29.00
C ASN A 653 4.52 6.45 30.49
N ARG A 654 5.24 5.78 31.40
CA ARG A 654 5.07 5.95 32.84
C ARG A 654 5.34 7.40 33.26
N ILE A 655 6.46 8.00 32.83
CA ILE A 655 6.78 9.41 33.13
C ILE A 655 5.68 10.34 32.61
N ILE A 656 5.20 10.12 31.39
CA ILE A 656 4.11 10.96 30.83
C ILE A 656 2.85 10.88 31.71
N ILE A 657 2.41 9.66 32.04
CA ILE A 657 1.16 9.44 32.77
C ILE A 657 1.29 9.85 34.24
N GLU A 658 2.28 9.31 34.95
CA GLU A 658 2.43 9.44 36.40
C GLU A 658 3.08 10.78 36.79
N ASP A 659 4.10 11.21 36.04
CA ASP A 659 4.96 12.32 36.46
C ASP A 659 4.59 13.66 35.78
N ILE A 660 4.04 13.64 34.56
CA ILE A 660 3.70 14.86 33.80
C ILE A 660 2.21 15.19 33.92
N PHE A 661 1.32 14.32 33.44
CA PHE A 661 -0.12 14.60 33.44
C PHE A 661 -0.76 14.48 34.83
N ASN A 662 -0.27 13.62 35.71
CA ASN A 662 -0.72 13.49 37.11
C ASN A 662 0.14 14.29 38.10
N ALA A 663 0.94 15.25 37.62
CA ALA A 663 1.77 16.08 38.47
C ALA A 663 0.94 16.86 39.51
N LYS A 664 1.52 17.06 40.70
CA LYS A 664 0.86 17.81 41.78
C LYS A 664 0.62 19.29 41.44
N ASN A 665 1.48 19.87 40.61
CA ASN A 665 1.44 21.27 40.19
C ASN A 665 2.21 21.48 38.88
N SER A 666 2.10 22.69 38.30
CA SER A 666 2.76 23.07 37.04
C SER A 666 4.28 22.96 37.08
N GLU A 667 4.91 23.30 38.21
CA GLU A 667 6.37 23.22 38.38
C GLU A 667 6.86 21.76 38.31
N THR A 668 6.16 20.85 38.99
CA THR A 668 6.48 19.42 38.96
C THR A 668 6.33 18.85 37.55
N ALA A 669 5.24 19.21 36.85
CA ALA A 669 5.02 18.80 35.47
C ALA A 669 6.13 19.31 34.55
N TYR A 670 6.54 20.57 34.75
CA TYR A 670 7.61 21.21 34.00
C TYR A 670 8.95 20.49 34.16
N GLU A 671 9.38 20.26 35.40
CA GLU A 671 10.64 19.57 35.69
C GLU A 671 10.62 18.12 35.18
N ASN A 672 9.50 17.42 35.31
CA ASN A 672 9.34 16.07 34.78
C ASN A 672 9.33 16.05 33.24
N THR A 673 8.77 17.06 32.59
CA THR A 673 8.86 17.20 31.13
C THR A 673 10.30 17.48 30.69
N ARG A 674 11.07 18.25 31.46
CA ARG A 674 12.51 18.47 31.18
C ARG A 674 13.33 17.18 31.27
N LYS A 675 12.98 16.23 32.13
CA LYS A 675 13.65 14.91 32.19
C LYS A 675 13.60 14.18 30.85
N LEU A 676 12.52 14.35 30.08
CA LEU A 676 12.39 13.75 28.75
C LEU A 676 13.48 14.23 27.79
N LYS A 677 14.00 15.47 27.93
CA LYS A 677 15.09 15.98 27.08
C LYS A 677 16.35 15.12 27.14
N ASN A 678 16.58 14.48 28.29
CA ASN A 678 17.77 13.66 28.53
C ASN A 678 17.55 12.18 28.17
N MET A 679 16.33 11.78 27.80
CA MET A 679 16.05 10.40 27.42
C MET A 679 16.30 10.17 25.93
N PRO A 680 16.84 9.01 25.53
CA PRO A 680 17.15 8.72 24.13
C PRO A 680 15.88 8.59 23.29
N VAL A 681 15.88 9.06 22.05
CA VAL A 681 14.80 8.76 21.08
C VAL A 681 14.81 7.28 20.77
N HIS A 682 13.67 6.61 21.01
CA HIS A 682 13.61 5.14 20.94
C HIS A 682 13.29 4.62 19.53
N TRP A 683 12.71 5.46 18.66
CA TRP A 683 12.41 5.03 17.30
C TRP A 683 13.69 5.07 16.45
N PHE A 684 14.21 3.90 16.06
CA PHE A 684 15.52 3.76 15.39
C PHE A 684 15.72 4.73 14.23
N GLY A 685 14.73 4.84 13.33
CA GLY A 685 14.81 5.74 12.19
C GLY A 685 14.87 7.23 12.57
N GLU A 686 14.23 7.63 13.67
CA GLU A 686 14.25 9.03 14.11
C GLU A 686 15.48 9.36 14.96
N ALA A 687 15.99 8.41 15.74
CA ALA A 687 17.27 8.55 16.41
C ALA A 687 18.41 8.75 15.39
N GLU A 688 18.40 7.96 14.31
CA GLU A 688 19.34 8.11 13.22
C GLU A 688 19.15 9.48 12.52
N TYR A 689 17.92 9.85 12.19
CA TYR A 689 17.60 11.16 11.61
C TYR A 689 18.14 12.32 12.45
N LEU A 690 17.93 12.31 13.77
CA LEU A 690 18.46 13.31 14.69
C LEU A 690 19.98 13.32 14.73
N SER A 691 20.63 12.15 14.75
CA SER A 691 22.10 12.04 14.74
C SER A 691 22.71 12.69 13.49
N ILE A 692 21.95 12.71 12.39
CA ILE A 692 22.36 13.30 11.12
C ILE A 692 22.07 14.79 11.12
N LYS A 693 20.83 15.19 11.42
CA LYS A 693 20.43 16.59 11.46
C LYS A 693 21.24 17.39 12.47
N SER A 694 21.60 16.82 13.61
CA SER A 694 22.44 17.45 14.63
C SER A 694 23.88 17.75 14.18
N LYS A 695 24.36 17.11 13.10
CA LYS A 695 25.65 17.46 12.48
C LYS A 695 25.56 18.74 11.64
N SER A 696 24.43 18.95 10.95
CA SER A 696 24.19 20.14 10.13
C SER A 696 23.59 21.31 10.92
N ASP A 697 22.79 21.02 11.94
CA ASP A 697 22.09 21.99 12.77
C ASP A 697 22.16 21.57 14.25
N PRO A 698 23.03 22.22 15.05
CA PRO A 698 23.19 21.90 16.46
C PRO A 698 21.91 22.02 17.30
N SER A 699 20.89 22.74 16.85
CA SER A 699 19.60 22.87 17.55
C SER A 699 18.90 21.52 17.72
N PHE A 700 19.16 20.54 16.83
CA PHE A 700 18.64 19.17 16.93
C PHE A 700 19.30 18.33 18.02
N LYS A 701 20.36 18.81 18.68
CA LYS A 701 20.93 18.17 19.88
C LYS A 701 20.05 18.36 21.11
N ASN A 702 19.29 19.46 21.15
CA ASN A 702 18.48 19.85 22.30
C ASN A 702 17.02 19.92 21.89
N LEU A 703 16.28 18.84 22.14
CA LEU A 703 14.85 18.80 21.83
C LEU A 703 14.07 19.73 22.76
N SER A 704 13.13 20.45 22.17
CA SER A 704 12.08 21.16 22.90
C SER A 704 10.80 20.34 22.88
N PHE A 705 9.85 20.63 23.77
CA PHE A 705 8.62 19.85 23.87
C PHE A 705 7.38 20.73 23.88
N VAL A 706 6.30 20.19 23.34
CA VAL A 706 4.95 20.72 23.49
C VAL A 706 4.06 19.67 24.15
N ILE A 707 3.16 20.12 25.01
CA ILE A 707 2.09 19.31 25.58
C ILE A 707 0.85 19.53 24.74
N ILE A 708 0.22 18.45 24.28
CA ILE A 708 -1.07 18.51 23.59
C ILE A 708 -2.12 17.85 24.48
N LEU A 709 -3.23 18.57 24.70
CA LEU A 709 -4.37 18.07 25.45
C LEU A 709 -5.61 18.09 24.56
N THR A 710 -6.19 16.91 24.37
CA THR A 710 -7.48 16.71 23.70
C THR A 710 -8.43 15.95 24.62
N GLY A 711 -9.72 15.88 24.29
CA GLY A 711 -10.64 15.00 25.02
C GLY A 711 -10.25 13.52 24.98
N ARG A 712 -9.51 13.08 23.95
CA ARG A 712 -8.91 11.74 23.89
C ARG A 712 -7.83 11.57 24.95
N THR A 713 -6.96 12.57 25.09
CA THR A 713 -5.90 12.58 26.09
C THR A 713 -6.49 12.47 27.50
N GLU A 714 -7.56 13.21 27.81
CA GLU A 714 -8.24 13.08 29.11
C GLU A 714 -8.81 11.69 29.36
N LYS A 715 -9.53 11.09 28.40
CA LYS A 715 -10.07 9.74 28.56
C LYS A 715 -8.97 8.69 28.73
N TRP A 716 -7.87 8.86 28.02
CA TRP A 716 -6.71 7.99 28.17
C TRP A 716 -6.12 8.09 29.58
N MET A 717 -6.02 9.31 30.13
CA MET A 717 -5.58 9.53 31.50
C MET A 717 -6.53 8.94 32.55
N ASP A 718 -7.85 9.15 32.40
CA ASP A 718 -8.87 8.58 33.30
C ASP A 718 -8.78 7.03 33.31
N ALA A 719 -8.60 6.40 32.14
CA ALA A 719 -8.43 4.96 32.02
C ALA A 719 -7.09 4.47 32.58
N ALA A 720 -6.02 5.25 32.43
CA ALA A 720 -4.69 4.91 32.93
C ALA A 720 -4.67 4.92 34.46
N GLU A 721 -5.34 5.89 35.10
CA GLU A 721 -5.49 5.96 36.54
C GLU A 721 -6.22 4.71 37.10
N TYR A 722 -7.29 4.28 36.43
CA TYR A 722 -8.00 3.05 36.79
C TYR A 722 -7.11 1.79 36.65
N SER A 723 -6.34 1.70 35.56
CA SER A 723 -5.43 0.59 35.29
C SER A 723 -4.28 0.50 36.29
N LEU A 724 -3.67 1.65 36.64
CA LEU A 724 -2.60 1.75 37.63
C LEU A 724 -3.08 1.31 39.01
N LYS A 725 -4.33 1.62 39.38
CA LYS A 725 -4.94 1.20 40.64
C LYS A 725 -5.28 -0.30 40.70
N ASN A 726 -5.57 -0.94 39.57
CA ASN A 726 -6.22 -2.26 39.59
C ASN A 726 -5.44 -3.43 38.99
N LYS A 727 -4.57 -3.27 37.97
CA LYS A 727 -3.94 -4.43 37.28
C LYS A 727 -2.55 -4.20 36.67
N GLY A 728 -1.93 -3.02 36.81
CA GLY A 728 -0.60 -2.74 36.26
C GLY A 728 -0.49 -2.84 34.73
N THR A 729 -1.61 -3.03 34.02
CA THR A 729 -1.69 -3.06 32.55
C THR A 729 -2.29 -1.77 32.07
N PHE A 730 -1.47 -0.93 31.46
CA PHE A 730 -1.89 0.32 30.85
C PHE A 730 -2.99 0.10 29.79
N PRO A 731 -3.99 0.99 29.70
CA PRO A 731 -5.12 0.83 28.80
C PRO A 731 -4.66 0.89 27.33
N ASN A 732 -5.18 -0.03 26.52
CA ASN A 732 -4.98 0.00 25.08
C ASN A 732 -5.69 1.25 24.52
N THR A 733 -4.96 2.10 23.79
CA THR A 733 -5.42 3.40 23.28
C THR A 733 -6.59 3.33 22.30
N ILE A 734 -6.91 2.13 21.82
CA ILE A 734 -7.98 1.86 20.86
C ILE A 734 -9.38 2.14 21.44
N ASN A 735 -9.55 2.05 22.76
CA ASN A 735 -10.86 2.26 23.41
C ASN A 735 -11.08 3.69 23.93
N ALA A 736 -10.09 4.57 23.81
CA ALA A 736 -10.09 5.89 24.45
C ALA A 736 -10.44 7.05 23.50
N TYR A 737 -10.95 6.76 22.30
CA TYR A 737 -11.33 7.83 21.38
C TYR A 737 -12.37 8.76 22.05
N SER A 738 -12.28 10.06 21.79
CA SER A 738 -13.30 11.03 22.17
C SER A 738 -13.29 12.19 21.20
N LEU A 739 -14.46 12.51 20.68
CA LEU A 739 -14.72 13.79 20.00
C LEU A 739 -15.26 14.85 20.96
N THR A 740 -15.44 14.53 22.24
CA THR A 740 -15.77 15.54 23.23
C THR A 740 -14.58 16.47 23.41
N GLY A 741 -14.83 17.77 23.54
CA GLY A 741 -13.79 18.72 23.95
C GLY A 741 -13.19 18.37 25.31
N VAL A 742 -12.04 18.98 25.58
CA VAL A 742 -11.37 18.99 26.90
C VAL A 742 -12.31 19.63 27.92
N ARG A 743 -12.48 18.99 29.08
CA ARG A 743 -13.37 19.51 30.13
C ARG A 743 -12.82 20.82 30.67
N ALA A 744 -13.64 21.88 30.71
CA ALA A 744 -13.21 23.19 31.20
C ALA A 744 -12.63 23.16 32.64
N ASN A 745 -13.11 22.24 33.48
CA ASN A 745 -12.65 22.06 34.87
C ASN A 745 -11.61 20.93 35.03
N SER A 746 -11.04 20.43 33.94
CA SER A 746 -10.07 19.34 33.95
C SER A 746 -8.87 19.65 34.82
N ASN A 747 -8.55 18.74 35.73
CA ASN A 747 -7.34 18.83 36.53
C ASN A 747 -6.08 18.75 35.64
N TYR A 748 -6.15 18.05 34.51
CA TYR A 748 -5.07 17.95 33.54
C TYR A 748 -4.81 19.29 32.83
N LEU A 749 -5.86 20.04 32.48
CA LEU A 749 -5.73 21.36 31.84
C LEU A 749 -5.08 22.38 32.79
N LYS A 750 -5.52 22.42 34.06
CA LYS A 750 -5.04 23.38 35.06
C LYS A 750 -3.54 23.29 35.33
N ILE A 751 -2.94 22.11 35.16
CA ILE A 751 -1.49 21.91 35.32
C ILE A 751 -0.70 22.75 34.30
N PHE A 752 -1.21 22.91 33.08
CA PHE A 752 -0.48 23.55 31.98
C PHE A 752 -0.86 25.02 31.74
N THR A 753 -1.81 25.58 32.50
CA THR A 753 -2.23 26.99 32.35
C THR A 753 -1.29 28.01 33.01
N ASN A 754 -0.27 27.57 33.76
CA ASN A 754 0.66 28.49 34.43
C ASN A 754 1.73 29.02 33.44
N ALA A 755 1.59 30.29 33.08
CA ALA A 755 2.45 30.99 32.11
C ALA A 755 3.95 31.02 32.48
N THR A 756 4.29 30.87 33.77
CA THR A 756 5.70 30.75 34.20
C THR A 756 6.35 29.53 33.57
N TYR A 757 5.66 28.40 33.48
CA TYR A 757 6.25 27.13 33.04
C TYR A 757 5.84 26.73 31.62
N PHE A 758 4.68 27.17 31.17
CA PHE A 758 4.10 26.78 29.89
C PHE A 758 3.49 27.96 29.15
N THR A 759 3.76 28.10 27.85
CA THR A 759 3.11 29.08 26.99
C THR A 759 1.98 28.42 26.21
N GLN A 760 0.75 28.93 26.29
CA GLN A 760 -0.32 28.47 25.40
C GLN A 760 -0.05 28.95 23.97
N LEU A 761 0.19 28.00 23.07
CA LEU A 761 0.55 28.25 21.67
C LEU A 761 -0.68 28.20 20.76
N TYR A 762 -1.60 27.27 21.01
CA TYR A 762 -2.80 27.08 20.20
C TYR A 762 -3.97 26.61 21.06
N ASN A 763 -5.18 27.08 20.73
CA ASN A 763 -6.44 26.64 21.32
C ASN A 763 -7.54 26.74 20.25
N ASP A 764 -8.31 25.67 20.08
CA ASP A 764 -9.55 25.71 19.30
C ASP A 764 -10.73 25.36 20.20
N SER A 765 -11.41 26.39 20.72
CA SER A 765 -12.75 26.31 21.31
C SER A 765 -12.98 25.13 22.27
N SER A 766 -11.98 24.82 23.13
CA SER A 766 -11.95 23.67 24.06
C SER A 766 -11.76 22.27 23.46
N ASN A 767 -11.62 22.13 22.14
CA ASN A 767 -11.37 20.84 21.49
C ASN A 767 -9.92 20.36 21.65
N ILE A 768 -8.96 21.28 21.54
CA ILE A 768 -7.53 21.02 21.63
C ILE A 768 -6.80 22.21 22.25
N TYR A 769 -5.85 21.91 23.13
CA TYR A 769 -4.90 22.88 23.68
C TYR A 769 -3.47 22.42 23.39
N ILE A 770 -2.63 23.36 22.97
CA ILE A 770 -1.20 23.13 22.75
C ILE A 770 -0.42 24.10 23.63
N PHE A 771 0.42 23.55 24.50
CA PHE A 771 1.28 24.31 25.40
C PHE A 771 2.75 24.05 25.08
N GLY A 772 3.51 25.11 24.80
CA GLY A 772 4.96 25.06 24.69
C GLY A 772 5.60 24.99 26.08
N VAL A 773 6.58 24.10 26.24
CA VAL A 773 7.33 23.95 27.50
C VAL A 773 8.44 24.99 27.53
N ASN A 774 8.33 25.97 28.42
CA ASN A 774 9.25 27.12 28.43
C ASN A 774 10.72 26.67 28.58
N PRO A 775 11.68 27.26 27.83
CA PRO A 775 13.09 26.92 27.97
C PRO A 775 13.58 27.14 29.41
N GLU A 776 13.10 28.20 30.06
CA GLU A 776 13.35 28.54 31.46
C GLU A 776 12.06 29.09 32.09
N PRO A 777 11.85 28.95 33.41
CA PRO A 777 10.71 29.55 34.08
C PRO A 777 10.61 31.05 33.81
N GLY A 778 9.46 31.50 33.31
CA GLY A 778 9.17 32.90 32.96
C GLY A 778 9.64 33.31 31.56
N VAL A 779 10.36 32.46 30.82
CA VAL A 779 10.78 32.73 29.43
C VAL A 779 9.83 32.02 28.47
N PRO A 780 8.97 32.74 27.73
CA PRO A 780 7.98 32.09 26.86
C PRO A 780 8.63 31.21 25.80
N PHE A 781 7.99 30.07 25.49
CA PHE A 781 8.30 29.29 24.30
C PHE A 781 8.18 30.18 23.05
N LYS A 782 9.24 30.24 22.23
CA LYS A 782 9.26 31.09 21.03
C LYS A 782 8.51 30.40 19.88
N ASP A 783 7.46 31.06 19.41
CA ASP A 783 6.82 30.77 18.12
C ASP A 783 7.67 31.39 17.00
N MET A 784 7.83 30.66 15.88
CA MET A 784 8.59 31.16 14.72
C MET A 784 7.95 32.39 14.07
N ASN A 785 6.64 32.62 14.28
CA ASN A 785 5.90 33.76 13.72
C ASN A 785 5.64 34.91 14.70
N ALA A 786 6.10 34.83 15.96
CA ALA A 786 5.94 35.92 16.95
C ALA A 786 6.99 37.04 16.84
N SER A 787 7.86 36.98 15.82
CA SER A 787 8.84 38.03 15.50
C SER A 787 8.72 38.49 14.05
N GLY A 788 7.49 38.85 13.63
CA GLY A 788 7.16 39.48 12.37
C GLY A 788 6.18 40.63 12.58
#